data_AF-A0A4W3IUJ7-F1
#
_entry.id   AF-A0A4W3IUJ7-F1
#
_cell.length_a   1.000
_cell.length_b   1.000
_cell.length_c   1.000
_cell.angle_alpha   90.00
_cell.angle_beta   90.00
_cell.angle_gamma   90.00
#
_symmetry.space_group_name_H-M   'P 1'
#
loop_
_entity.id
_entity.type
_entity.pdbx_description
1 polymer ?
#
loop_
_entity_poly.entity_id
_entity_poly.type
_entity_poly.pdbx_seq_one_letter_code
_entity_poly.pdbx_strand_id
1 'polypeptide(L)'
;MPGKTFALSVLSPHPIFVLKALTHTPGIVSQGAESLGISPKWFLSLPDPGLQLLQLHLSTFFSLQETNEDKLYKIANELLLTEKAYVSRLHLLDKVFYLKLMEEANSKTSFPAEVVNKIFSNISSIYTFHSQFVLPELETRMNLWNTTPQIGDILQKLAPFLKMYGEYVRNFEKAMELVKTWMDRSLQFKAIVEDIQKQEACGNLTLQHHMLEPIQRVPRYELLLKDYLKKLPQDSSDRKDTEKSLEIISTAATHSNAAIRIMEKMKILIDVYEMLGGEEEDIVNPSNELIKEGQILKLAARNSSSQERYLFLLNNMLLYCVPKFSLVGTRYTVRTKIGIEGMQVNETHNKDYPNTFQVSGKERILELQASSEQDKEEWIKVRVEHPHCCILFSLISPTPKTAELGRRAPRWIRDNEVTLCMKCKEPFNALTRRRHHCRACGYVVCWKCSEYKATLAYDSNKLSKVCKDCYVIITGKTDSEEKEEKKRKGVMETEAAEVSENSVICDFLHYLEKATKPWHKVWGVLPKNDAMVLYLYGAPQDVKALTTIPLLGYAIDENPRGVDVPYAFKLTQSRFIYVFATDSEEQKQRWLHIINMAVKGETATEMDLLDEAKSKNQCYITETLHNFLDGIIP
;
A
#
# COMPACT_ATOMS: atom_id res chain seq x y z
N MET A 1 49.51 19.26 28.90
CA MET A 1 50.13 18.92 30.21
C MET A 1 51.05 20.04 30.64
N PRO A 2 51.31 20.28 31.94
CA PRO A 2 50.60 19.91 33.17
C PRO A 2 50.08 21.21 33.89
N GLY A 3 49.33 21.25 34.99
CA GLY A 3 48.78 20.31 35.96
C GLY A 3 48.30 21.15 37.17
N LYS A 4 47.20 20.77 37.81
CA LYS A 4 46.91 20.96 39.26
C LYS A 4 45.47 20.52 39.59
N THR A 5 45.39 19.73 40.64
CA THR A 5 44.22 19.08 41.25
C THR A 5 43.67 19.90 42.43
N PHE A 6 42.41 19.60 42.79
CA PHE A 6 41.60 20.01 43.97
C PHE A 6 41.01 21.44 43.95
N ALA A 7 39.75 21.71 44.32
CA ALA A 7 38.72 20.96 45.03
C ALA A 7 37.31 21.46 44.66
N LEU A 8 36.27 20.62 44.77
CA LEU A 8 34.92 21.09 45.08
C LEU A 8 34.17 20.04 45.89
N SER A 9 33.60 20.54 46.97
CA SER A 9 33.01 19.89 48.13
C SER A 9 31.64 19.25 47.88
N VAL A 10 31.46 18.07 48.47
CA VAL A 10 30.28 17.57 49.21
C VAL A 10 28.92 18.23 48.87
N LEU A 11 28.10 17.51 48.10
CA LEU A 11 26.65 17.46 48.29
C LEU A 11 26.21 15.99 48.10
N SER A 12 25.89 15.34 49.22
CA SER A 12 25.24 14.03 49.27
C SER A 12 23.77 14.17 48.82
N PRO A 13 23.27 13.39 47.85
CA PRO A 13 21.84 13.29 47.62
C PRO A 13 21.24 12.20 48.50
N HIS A 14 20.24 12.60 49.29
CA HIS A 14 19.37 11.81 50.15
C HIS A 14 18.85 10.51 49.47
N PRO A 15 18.75 9.37 50.17
CA PRO A 15 18.34 8.07 49.60
C PRO A 15 16.95 8.05 48.93
N ILE A 16 16.09 9.04 49.19
CA ILE A 16 14.78 9.18 48.55
C ILE A 16 14.91 9.65 47.08
N PHE A 17 15.96 10.39 46.73
CA PHE A 17 16.20 10.83 45.35
C PHE A 17 16.65 9.68 44.43
N VAL A 18 17.35 8.69 44.99
CA VAL A 18 17.73 7.46 44.26
C VAL A 18 16.50 6.61 43.95
N LEU A 19 15.52 6.55 44.87
CA LEU A 19 14.24 5.84 44.65
C LEU A 19 13.40 6.43 43.50
N LYS A 20 13.43 7.76 43.31
CA LYS A 20 12.70 8.42 42.22
C LYS A 20 13.37 8.24 40.86
N ALA A 21 14.68 8.05 40.82
CA ALA A 21 15.41 7.77 39.58
C ALA A 21 15.22 6.32 39.09
N LEU A 22 15.10 5.35 40.02
CA LEU A 22 14.97 3.92 39.68
C LEU A 22 13.61 3.49 39.14
N THR A 23 12.56 4.33 39.28
CA THR A 23 11.20 4.02 38.80
C THR A 23 10.91 4.55 37.39
N HIS A 24 11.79 5.39 36.81
CA HIS A 24 11.51 6.09 35.56
C HIS A 24 12.39 5.72 34.36
N THR A 25 13.43 4.89 34.52
CA THR A 25 14.28 4.45 33.39
C THR A 25 14.84 3.03 33.60
N PRO A 26 14.18 1.97 33.10
CA PRO A 26 14.63 0.59 33.30
C PRO A 26 15.94 0.23 32.58
N GLY A 27 16.38 1.04 31.61
CA GLY A 27 17.45 0.68 30.67
C GLY A 27 18.87 1.14 31.01
N ILE A 28 19.08 1.99 32.03
CA ILE A 28 20.40 2.62 32.25
C ILE A 28 21.22 1.93 33.36
N VAL A 29 20.60 1.08 34.19
CA VAL A 29 21.27 0.49 35.36
C VAL A 29 22.13 -0.74 35.00
N SER A 30 21.91 -1.37 33.84
CA SER A 30 22.65 -2.58 33.43
C SER A 30 24.14 -2.34 33.18
N GLN A 31 24.54 -1.15 32.72
CA GLN A 31 25.95 -0.82 32.45
C GLN A 31 26.68 -0.21 33.66
N GLY A 32 25.95 0.28 34.67
CA GLY A 32 26.52 0.93 35.85
C GLY A 32 26.95 -0.04 36.95
N ALA A 33 26.28 -1.18 37.11
CA ALA A 33 26.52 -2.09 38.22
C ALA A 33 27.79 -2.96 38.05
N GLU A 34 28.14 -3.32 36.81
CA GLU A 34 29.37 -4.09 36.52
C GLU A 34 30.65 -3.26 36.70
N SER A 35 30.59 -1.94 36.53
CA SER A 35 31.76 -1.05 36.64
C SER A 35 32.15 -0.70 38.08
N LEU A 36 31.31 -1.02 39.08
CA LEU A 36 31.54 -0.65 40.49
C LEU A 36 31.95 -1.81 41.41
N GLY A 37 32.05 -3.05 40.91
CA GLY A 37 32.66 -4.17 41.65
C GLY A 37 32.03 -4.48 43.01
N ILE A 38 30.73 -4.20 43.21
CA ILE A 38 30.08 -4.35 44.50
C ILE A 38 29.72 -5.83 44.73
N SER A 39 30.45 -6.48 45.64
CA SER A 39 30.19 -7.86 46.07
C SER A 39 28.90 -7.97 46.89
N PRO A 40 28.09 -9.07 46.76
CA PRO A 40 26.79 -9.19 47.44
C PRO A 40 26.86 -9.32 48.97
N LYS A 41 28.05 -9.41 49.58
CA LYS A 41 28.20 -9.79 50.99
C LYS A 41 27.96 -8.66 52.00
N TRP A 42 27.80 -7.41 51.57
CA TRP A 42 27.57 -6.27 52.48
C TRP A 42 26.10 -6.06 52.89
N PHE A 43 25.13 -6.73 52.25
CA PHE A 43 23.70 -6.47 52.46
C PHE A 43 23.02 -7.39 53.48
N LEU A 44 23.69 -8.43 53.96
CA LEU A 44 23.10 -9.41 54.89
C LEU A 44 23.10 -8.98 56.37
N SER A 45 23.56 -7.76 56.70
CA SER A 45 23.80 -7.35 58.10
C SER A 45 23.21 -5.99 58.48
N LEU A 46 21.97 -5.67 58.07
CA LEU A 46 21.24 -4.50 58.58
C LEU A 46 19.97 -4.93 59.33
N PRO A 47 19.83 -4.61 60.64
CA PRO A 47 18.71 -5.06 61.46
C PRO A 47 17.60 -3.99 61.49
N ASP A 48 16.94 -3.75 60.36
CA ASP A 48 15.81 -2.79 60.31
C ASP A 48 14.53 -3.45 59.73
N PRO A 49 13.44 -3.60 60.51
CA PRO A 49 12.20 -4.22 60.06
C PRO A 49 11.51 -3.49 58.89
N GLY A 50 11.85 -2.22 58.61
CA GLY A 50 11.28 -1.46 57.49
C GLY A 50 11.78 -1.86 56.09
N LEU A 51 12.86 -2.65 56.00
CA LEU A 51 13.49 -3.05 54.73
C LEU A 51 13.10 -4.46 54.25
N GLN A 52 12.31 -5.22 55.02
CA GLN A 52 11.90 -6.58 54.67
C GLN A 52 11.07 -6.65 53.37
N LEU A 53 10.26 -5.63 53.09
CA LEU A 53 9.48 -5.53 51.86
C LEU A 53 10.35 -5.21 50.63
N LEU A 54 11.44 -4.45 50.83
CA LEU A 54 12.44 -4.17 49.81
C LEU A 54 13.32 -5.39 49.55
N GLN A 55 13.65 -6.15 50.60
CA GLN A 55 14.37 -7.42 50.49
C GLN A 55 13.53 -8.50 49.82
N LEU A 56 12.21 -8.54 50.05
CA LEU A 56 11.28 -9.39 49.32
C LEU A 56 11.10 -8.94 47.87
N HIS A 57 10.96 -7.63 47.61
CA HIS A 57 10.86 -7.12 46.23
C HIS A 57 12.15 -7.35 45.45
N LEU A 58 13.32 -7.08 46.04
CA LEU A 58 14.62 -7.31 45.41
C LEU A 58 14.92 -8.79 45.26
N SER A 59 14.56 -9.66 46.21
CA SER A 59 14.70 -11.11 46.03
C SER A 59 13.77 -11.62 44.92
N THR A 60 12.54 -11.09 44.83
CA THR A 60 11.62 -11.40 43.72
C THR A 60 12.16 -10.84 42.39
N PHE A 61 12.74 -9.63 42.38
CA PHE A 61 13.31 -8.98 41.19
C PHE A 61 14.59 -9.67 40.70
N PHE A 62 15.47 -10.11 41.61
CA PHE A 62 16.63 -10.95 41.30
C PHE A 62 16.22 -12.39 40.93
N SER A 63 15.12 -12.92 41.46
CA SER A 63 14.56 -14.22 41.03
C SER A 63 13.89 -14.17 39.64
N LEU A 64 13.62 -12.97 39.12
CA LEU A 64 13.06 -12.74 37.79
C LEU A 64 14.14 -12.46 36.72
N GLN A 65 15.42 -12.35 37.11
CA GLN A 65 16.51 -12.32 36.14
C GLN A 65 16.78 -13.73 35.64
N GLU A 66 16.28 -14.01 34.45
CA GLU A 66 16.53 -15.23 33.70
C GLU A 66 18.04 -15.54 33.63
N THR A 67 18.43 -16.72 34.15
CA THR A 67 19.84 -17.11 34.18
C THR A 67 20.36 -17.39 32.76
N ASN A 68 21.67 -17.38 32.56
CA ASN A 68 22.23 -17.77 31.26
C ASN A 68 21.93 -19.23 30.93
N GLU A 69 21.84 -20.12 31.93
CA GLU A 69 21.44 -21.52 31.76
C GLU A 69 19.99 -21.63 31.28
N ASP A 70 19.06 -20.84 31.85
CA ASP A 70 17.67 -20.78 31.40
C ASP A 70 17.57 -20.29 29.95
N LYS A 71 18.38 -19.28 29.57
CA LYS A 71 18.42 -18.76 28.20
C LYS A 71 18.95 -19.80 27.21
N LEU A 72 19.98 -20.55 27.59
CA LEU A 72 20.54 -21.64 26.77
C LEU A 72 19.52 -22.76 26.59
N TYR A 73 18.85 -23.17 27.66
CA TYR A 73 17.76 -24.15 27.59
C TYR A 73 16.64 -23.68 26.67
N LYS A 74 16.22 -22.41 26.76
CA LYS A 74 15.16 -21.87 25.90
C LYS A 74 15.55 -21.90 24.43
N ILE A 75 16.79 -21.58 24.07
CA ILE A 75 17.26 -21.68 22.68
C ILE A 75 17.29 -23.14 22.21
N ALA A 76 17.83 -24.06 23.02
CA ALA A 76 17.87 -25.48 22.68
C ALA A 76 16.46 -26.08 22.55
N ASN A 77 15.53 -25.66 23.42
CA ASN A 77 14.13 -26.05 23.34
C ASN A 77 13.44 -25.45 22.11
N GLU A 78 13.72 -24.19 21.75
CA GLU A 78 13.23 -23.60 20.50
C GLU A 78 13.75 -24.38 19.29
N LEU A 79 15.03 -24.74 19.29
CA LEU A 79 15.64 -25.56 18.24
C LEU A 79 14.88 -26.88 18.08
N LEU A 80 14.61 -27.59 19.19
CA LEU A 80 13.85 -28.84 19.18
C LEU A 80 12.40 -28.66 18.70
N LEU A 81 11.66 -27.70 19.27
CA LEU A 81 10.25 -27.50 18.94
C LEU A 81 10.07 -27.11 17.47
N THR A 82 10.94 -26.22 16.98
CA THR A 82 10.93 -25.83 15.57
C THR A 82 11.43 -26.95 14.66
N GLU A 83 12.29 -27.86 15.14
CA GLU A 83 12.70 -29.07 14.41
C GLU A 83 11.52 -30.04 14.25
N LYS A 84 10.75 -30.28 15.31
CA LYS A 84 9.55 -31.13 15.25
C LYS A 84 8.55 -30.63 14.23
N ALA A 85 8.30 -29.31 14.25
CA ALA A 85 7.45 -28.66 13.27
C ALA A 85 8.01 -28.85 11.85
N TYR A 86 9.31 -28.61 11.66
CA TYR A 86 9.97 -28.76 10.36
C TYR A 86 9.94 -30.20 9.81
N VAL A 87 10.20 -31.21 10.65
CA VAL A 87 10.09 -32.62 10.26
C VAL A 87 8.66 -32.98 9.85
N SER A 88 7.65 -32.43 10.53
CA SER A 88 6.24 -32.63 10.16
C SER A 88 5.91 -32.04 8.78
N ARG A 89 6.59 -30.94 8.40
CA ARG A 89 6.41 -30.28 7.11
C ARG A 89 7.19 -30.98 5.99
N LEU A 90 8.40 -31.46 6.29
CA LEU A 90 9.12 -32.36 5.40
C LEU A 90 8.35 -33.66 5.15
N HIS A 91 7.66 -34.18 6.17
CA HIS A 91 6.76 -35.33 6.02
C HIS A 91 5.62 -35.01 5.05
N LEU A 92 4.99 -33.84 5.17
CA LEU A 92 3.96 -33.40 4.23
C LEU A 92 4.49 -33.33 2.78
N LEU A 93 5.68 -32.77 2.57
CA LEU A 93 6.30 -32.71 1.25
C LEU A 93 6.67 -34.09 0.68
N ASP A 94 7.35 -34.93 1.46
CA ASP A 94 7.88 -36.21 1.00
C ASP A 94 6.80 -37.31 1.01
N LYS A 95 6.14 -37.51 2.15
CA LYS A 95 5.22 -38.63 2.37
C LYS A 95 3.79 -38.39 1.93
N VAL A 96 3.41 -37.14 1.68
CA VAL A 96 2.06 -36.82 1.21
C VAL A 96 2.08 -36.31 -0.23
N PHE A 97 2.73 -35.19 -0.50
CA PHE A 97 2.77 -34.62 -1.85
C PHE A 97 3.57 -35.48 -2.84
N TYR A 98 4.86 -35.71 -2.56
CA TYR A 98 5.74 -36.45 -3.45
C TYR A 98 5.23 -37.87 -3.69
N LEU A 99 4.91 -38.62 -2.64
CA LEU A 99 4.41 -39.99 -2.79
C LEU A 99 3.11 -40.07 -3.61
N LYS A 100 2.09 -39.26 -3.31
CA LYS A 100 0.83 -39.29 -4.08
C LYS A 100 1.02 -38.91 -5.55
N LEU A 101 1.84 -37.89 -5.82
CA LEU A 101 2.14 -37.48 -7.19
C LEU A 101 2.96 -38.55 -7.93
N MET A 102 3.90 -39.20 -7.25
CA MET A 102 4.68 -40.30 -7.82
C MET A 102 3.82 -41.53 -8.12
N GLU A 103 2.90 -41.89 -7.22
CA GLU A 103 1.96 -43.00 -7.44
C GLU A 103 1.09 -42.76 -8.68
N GLU A 104 0.54 -41.55 -8.84
CA GLU A 104 -0.25 -41.19 -10.02
C GLU A 104 0.60 -41.18 -11.30
N ALA A 105 1.82 -40.61 -11.24
CA ALA A 105 2.74 -40.58 -12.37
C ALA A 105 3.11 -41.99 -12.86
N ASN A 106 3.31 -42.92 -11.92
CA ASN A 106 3.68 -44.31 -12.22
C ASN A 106 2.50 -45.16 -12.70
N SER A 107 1.26 -44.86 -12.28
CA SER A 107 0.10 -45.72 -12.52
C SER A 107 -0.75 -45.31 -13.73
N LYS A 108 -0.88 -44.01 -14.04
CA LYS A 108 -1.87 -43.52 -15.02
C LYS A 108 -1.32 -42.61 -16.12
N THR A 109 0.01 -42.44 -16.19
CA THR A 109 0.74 -41.63 -17.19
C THR A 109 0.25 -40.17 -17.38
N SER A 110 -0.52 -39.64 -16.42
CA SER A 110 -1.06 -38.26 -16.42
C SER A 110 0.01 -37.17 -16.51
N PHE A 111 1.20 -37.45 -15.96
CA PHE A 111 2.41 -36.64 -16.08
C PHE A 111 3.65 -37.52 -15.84
N PRO A 112 4.83 -37.21 -16.41
CA PRO A 112 6.02 -38.04 -16.25
C PRO A 112 6.55 -38.05 -14.82
N ALA A 113 6.98 -39.21 -14.32
CA ALA A 113 7.62 -39.34 -13.00
C ALA A 113 8.89 -38.47 -12.87
N GLU A 114 9.59 -38.23 -13.99
CA GLU A 114 10.75 -37.33 -14.03
C GLU A 114 10.39 -35.89 -13.62
N VAL A 115 9.17 -35.43 -13.93
CA VAL A 115 8.70 -34.11 -13.52
C VAL A 115 8.58 -34.04 -12.00
N VAL A 116 7.98 -35.06 -11.38
CA VAL A 116 7.82 -35.13 -9.92
C VAL A 116 9.19 -35.16 -9.24
N ASN A 117 10.11 -35.99 -9.73
CA ASN A 117 11.48 -36.01 -9.22
C ASN A 117 12.21 -34.66 -9.38
N LYS A 118 11.97 -33.93 -10.47
CA LYS A 118 12.55 -32.58 -10.66
C LYS A 118 11.92 -31.53 -9.74
N ILE A 119 10.61 -31.62 -9.48
CA ILE A 119 9.90 -30.71 -8.55
C ILE A 119 10.44 -30.89 -7.13
N PHE A 120 10.56 -32.12 -6.67
CA PHE A 120 10.92 -32.41 -5.28
C PHE A 120 12.44 -32.61 -5.07
N SER A 121 13.23 -32.67 -6.14
CA SER A 121 14.69 -32.83 -6.11
C SER A 121 15.12 -33.94 -5.15
N ASN A 122 15.88 -33.60 -4.10
CA ASN A 122 16.36 -34.54 -3.08
C ASN A 122 15.60 -34.40 -1.73
N ILE A 123 14.32 -33.99 -1.75
CA ILE A 123 13.53 -33.79 -0.52
C ILE A 123 13.46 -35.04 0.36
N SER A 124 13.42 -36.24 -0.23
CA SER A 124 13.36 -37.50 0.53
C SER A 124 14.62 -37.73 1.36
N SER A 125 15.79 -37.32 0.83
CA SER A 125 17.05 -37.35 1.56
C SER A 125 17.04 -36.35 2.71
N ILE A 126 16.49 -35.15 2.49
CA ILE A 126 16.29 -34.13 3.52
C ILE A 126 15.37 -34.63 4.63
N TYR A 127 14.20 -35.15 4.28
CA TYR A 127 13.27 -35.73 5.25
C TYR A 127 13.92 -36.84 6.08
N THR A 128 14.62 -37.78 5.43
CA THR A 128 15.29 -38.89 6.11
C THR A 128 16.35 -38.39 7.08
N PHE A 129 17.18 -37.44 6.68
CA PHE A 129 18.21 -36.85 7.54
C PHE A 129 17.60 -36.21 8.80
N HIS A 130 16.58 -35.37 8.65
CA HIS A 130 15.99 -34.67 9.78
C HIS A 130 15.15 -35.58 10.68
N SER A 131 14.37 -36.48 10.10
CA SER A 131 13.49 -37.40 10.86
C SER A 131 14.25 -38.51 11.58
N GLN A 132 15.33 -39.04 10.99
CA GLN A 132 16.04 -40.20 11.55
C GLN A 132 17.29 -39.85 12.35
N PHE A 133 17.88 -38.67 12.13
CA PHE A 133 19.15 -38.30 12.78
C PHE A 133 19.00 -37.03 13.63
N VAL A 134 18.57 -35.91 13.05
CA VAL A 134 18.54 -34.62 13.76
C VAL A 134 17.53 -34.62 14.91
N LEU A 135 16.26 -34.93 14.61
CA LEU A 135 15.19 -34.85 15.59
C LEU A 135 15.39 -35.83 16.77
N PRO A 136 15.70 -37.12 16.55
CA PRO A 136 15.91 -38.05 17.68
C PRO A 136 17.09 -37.67 18.59
N GLU A 137 18.20 -37.15 18.02
CA GLU A 137 19.34 -36.69 18.82
C GLU A 137 18.97 -35.46 19.67
N LEU A 138 18.24 -34.49 19.11
CA LEU A 138 17.76 -33.33 19.86
C LEU A 138 16.74 -33.71 20.94
N GLU A 139 15.80 -34.61 20.66
CA GLU A 139 14.85 -35.11 21.66
C GLU A 139 15.55 -35.79 22.83
N THR A 140 16.52 -36.66 22.51
CA THR A 140 17.32 -37.35 23.53
C THR A 140 18.10 -36.36 24.39
N ARG A 141 18.72 -35.36 23.77
CA ARG A 141 19.47 -34.30 24.47
C ARG A 141 18.59 -33.47 25.38
N MET A 142 17.42 -33.06 24.91
CA MET A 142 16.50 -32.25 25.73
C MET A 142 15.92 -33.04 26.91
N ASN A 143 15.71 -34.35 26.77
CA ASN A 143 15.32 -35.22 27.88
C ASN A 143 16.43 -35.36 28.94
N LEU A 144 17.70 -35.24 28.54
CA LEU A 144 18.88 -35.38 29.40
C LEU A 144 19.56 -34.03 29.70
N TRP A 145 18.86 -32.91 29.49
CA TRP A 145 19.45 -31.57 29.54
C TRP A 145 20.14 -31.27 30.86
N ASN A 146 19.54 -31.66 31.98
CA ASN A 146 20.10 -31.44 33.32
C ASN A 146 21.46 -32.12 33.55
N THR A 147 21.80 -33.13 32.74
CA THR A 147 23.08 -33.86 32.83
C THR A 147 24.07 -33.47 31.74
N THR A 148 23.57 -33.06 30.57
CA THR A 148 24.37 -32.73 29.38
C THR A 148 23.80 -31.49 28.69
N PRO A 149 23.96 -30.28 29.27
CA PRO A 149 23.37 -29.05 28.74
C PRO A 149 24.21 -28.48 27.58
N GLN A 150 24.29 -29.23 26.50
CA GLN A 150 25.04 -28.86 25.29
C GLN A 150 24.25 -29.20 24.03
N ILE A 151 24.53 -28.56 22.89
CA ILE A 151 23.95 -28.91 21.58
C ILE A 151 24.96 -28.78 20.42
N GLY A 152 26.11 -28.15 20.67
CA GLY A 152 27.13 -27.91 19.65
C GLY A 152 27.74 -29.21 19.11
N ASP A 153 27.91 -30.23 19.95
CA ASP A 153 28.40 -31.56 19.55
C ASP A 153 27.47 -32.26 18.53
N ILE A 154 26.16 -32.22 18.76
CA ILE A 154 25.14 -32.75 17.84
C ILE A 154 25.22 -32.00 16.51
N LEU A 155 25.20 -30.67 16.56
CA LEU A 155 25.20 -29.85 15.35
C LEU A 155 26.54 -29.95 14.60
N GLN A 156 27.66 -30.17 15.28
CA GLN A 156 28.96 -30.36 14.66
C GLN A 156 28.99 -31.66 13.86
N LYS A 157 28.44 -32.73 14.43
CA LYS A 157 28.32 -34.04 13.78
C LYS A 157 27.41 -33.98 12.55
N LEU A 158 26.33 -33.22 12.63
CA LEU A 158 25.27 -33.19 11.62
C LEU A 158 25.45 -32.10 10.54
N ALA A 159 26.14 -31.00 10.85
CA ALA A 159 26.36 -29.88 9.93
C ALA A 159 26.97 -30.25 8.56
N PRO A 160 27.93 -31.20 8.45
CA PRO A 160 28.48 -31.60 7.16
C PRO A 160 27.43 -32.09 6.16
N PHE A 161 26.34 -32.70 6.63
CA PHE A 161 25.27 -33.22 5.79
C PHE A 161 24.37 -32.12 5.23
N LEU A 162 24.35 -30.93 5.83
CA LEU A 162 23.57 -29.78 5.32
C LEU A 162 24.03 -29.31 3.93
N LYS A 163 25.21 -29.73 3.47
CA LYS A 163 25.68 -29.47 2.09
C LYS A 163 24.72 -30.01 1.02
N MET A 164 23.91 -31.03 1.33
CA MET A 164 22.93 -31.58 0.39
C MET A 164 21.79 -30.60 0.04
N TYR A 165 21.56 -29.57 0.87
CA TYR A 165 20.62 -28.49 0.55
C TYR A 165 21.06 -27.67 -0.67
N GLY A 166 22.36 -27.65 -1.00
CA GLY A 166 22.86 -26.97 -2.20
C GLY A 166 22.35 -27.60 -3.50
N GLU A 167 21.96 -28.88 -3.50
CA GLU A 167 21.27 -29.49 -4.64
C GLU A 167 19.81 -29.02 -4.71
N TYR A 168 19.08 -29.07 -3.57
CA TYR A 168 17.68 -28.64 -3.48
C TYR A 168 17.50 -27.18 -3.93
N VAL A 169 18.29 -26.27 -3.36
CA VAL A 169 18.25 -24.83 -3.69
C VAL A 169 18.51 -24.61 -5.17
N ARG A 170 19.54 -25.24 -5.73
CA ARG A 170 19.94 -25.03 -7.14
C ARG A 170 18.84 -25.42 -8.12
N ASN A 171 18.00 -26.38 -7.76
CA ASN A 171 16.88 -26.83 -8.58
C ASN A 171 15.55 -26.12 -8.27
N PHE A 172 15.50 -25.32 -7.20
CA PHE A 172 14.25 -24.77 -6.66
C PHE A 172 13.49 -23.87 -7.64
N GLU A 173 14.18 -22.96 -8.33
CA GLU A 173 13.55 -22.05 -9.30
C GLU A 173 12.86 -22.81 -10.44
N LYS A 174 13.55 -23.82 -10.99
CA LYS A 174 13.00 -24.73 -12.00
C LYS A 174 11.85 -25.58 -11.44
N ALA A 175 11.95 -26.02 -10.19
CA ALA A 175 10.88 -26.77 -9.54
C ALA A 175 9.60 -25.94 -9.42
N MET A 176 9.70 -24.65 -9.05
CA MET A 176 8.56 -23.73 -8.97
C MET A 176 7.90 -23.51 -10.34
N GLU A 177 8.71 -23.34 -11.40
CA GLU A 177 8.21 -23.22 -12.77
C GLU A 177 7.48 -24.50 -13.23
N LEU A 178 8.01 -25.67 -12.89
CA LEU A 178 7.37 -26.95 -13.18
C LEU A 178 6.04 -27.09 -12.45
N VAL A 179 5.97 -26.76 -11.16
CA VAL A 179 4.70 -26.78 -10.41
C VAL A 179 3.67 -25.90 -11.11
N LYS A 180 4.02 -24.64 -11.45
CA LYS A 180 3.12 -23.74 -12.17
C LYS A 180 2.65 -24.34 -13.50
N THR A 181 3.59 -24.80 -14.31
CA THR A 181 3.32 -25.39 -15.64
C THR A 181 2.37 -26.59 -15.55
N TRP A 182 2.56 -27.46 -14.57
CA TRP A 182 1.77 -28.69 -14.44
C TRP A 182 0.44 -28.51 -13.72
N MET A 183 0.32 -27.49 -12.87
CA MET A 183 -0.98 -27.02 -12.37
C MET A 183 -1.89 -26.54 -13.50
N ASP A 184 -1.34 -25.91 -14.55
CA ASP A 184 -2.12 -25.44 -15.70
C ASP A 184 -2.32 -26.56 -16.75
N ARG A 185 -1.29 -27.39 -16.98
CA ARG A 185 -1.29 -28.39 -18.05
C ARG A 185 -2.08 -29.66 -17.71
N SER A 186 -2.10 -30.09 -16.45
CA SER A 186 -2.70 -31.37 -16.04
C SER A 186 -3.75 -31.16 -14.95
N LEU A 187 -5.01 -31.45 -15.31
CA LEU A 187 -6.13 -31.38 -14.37
C LEU A 187 -5.95 -32.35 -13.18
N GLN A 188 -5.34 -33.51 -13.41
CA GLN A 188 -5.07 -34.52 -12.40
C GLN A 188 -3.98 -34.06 -11.44
N PHE A 189 -2.88 -33.49 -11.96
CA PHE A 189 -1.83 -32.89 -11.12
C PHE A 189 -2.43 -31.82 -10.21
N LYS A 190 -3.21 -30.90 -10.82
CA LYS A 190 -3.91 -29.84 -10.09
C LYS A 190 -4.87 -30.39 -9.03
N ALA A 191 -5.68 -31.38 -9.37
CA ALA A 191 -6.65 -31.97 -8.45
C ALA A 191 -5.96 -32.61 -7.23
N ILE A 192 -4.86 -33.34 -7.43
CA ILE A 192 -4.11 -33.96 -6.32
C ILE A 192 -3.53 -32.88 -5.40
N VAL A 193 -2.89 -31.85 -5.97
CA VAL A 193 -2.31 -30.76 -5.18
C VAL A 193 -3.39 -30.01 -4.40
N GLU A 194 -4.50 -29.65 -5.04
CA GLU A 194 -5.60 -28.94 -4.39
C GLU A 194 -6.33 -29.79 -3.33
N ASP A 195 -6.43 -31.11 -3.53
CA ASP A 195 -7.00 -32.02 -2.53
C ASP A 195 -6.14 -32.09 -1.26
N ILE A 196 -4.82 -32.20 -1.43
CA ILE A 196 -3.88 -32.21 -0.30
C ILE A 196 -3.89 -30.85 0.42
N GLN A 197 -3.90 -29.73 -0.32
CA GLN A 197 -3.93 -28.38 0.27
C GLN A 197 -5.18 -28.09 1.12
N LYS A 198 -6.30 -28.79 0.88
CA LYS A 198 -7.51 -28.67 1.70
C LYS A 198 -7.41 -29.40 3.03
N GLN A 199 -6.41 -30.27 3.22
CA GLN A 199 -6.23 -31.01 4.45
C GLN A 199 -5.73 -30.07 5.55
N GLU A 200 -6.18 -30.30 6.78
CA GLU A 200 -5.77 -29.51 7.95
C GLU A 200 -4.25 -29.51 8.13
N ALA A 201 -3.58 -30.59 7.74
CA ALA A 201 -2.11 -30.71 7.77
C ALA A 201 -1.38 -29.64 6.93
N CYS A 202 -2.00 -29.14 5.85
CA CYS A 202 -1.45 -28.05 5.02
C CYS A 202 -1.62 -26.67 5.66
N GLY A 203 -2.53 -26.51 6.63
CA GLY A 203 -2.76 -25.23 7.30
C GLY A 203 -3.12 -24.10 6.33
N ASN A 204 -3.92 -24.39 5.29
CA ASN A 204 -4.32 -23.50 4.20
C ASN A 204 -3.19 -22.99 3.27
N LEU A 205 -1.95 -23.43 3.48
CA LEU A 205 -0.83 -23.04 2.64
C LEU A 205 -0.75 -23.87 1.34
N THR A 206 -0.17 -23.27 0.29
CA THR A 206 0.02 -23.96 -0.98
C THR A 206 1.26 -24.86 -0.97
N LEU A 207 1.36 -25.80 -1.93
CA LEU A 207 2.55 -26.64 -2.12
C LEU A 207 3.84 -25.81 -2.22
N GLN A 208 3.79 -24.71 -3.00
CA GLN A 208 4.94 -23.82 -3.19
C GLN A 208 5.42 -23.20 -1.86
N HIS A 209 4.49 -22.87 -0.96
CA HIS A 209 4.84 -22.35 0.37
C HIS A 209 5.58 -23.40 1.18
N HIS A 210 5.11 -24.65 1.21
CA HIS A 210 5.80 -25.71 1.94
C HIS A 210 7.18 -26.02 1.34
N MET A 211 7.31 -25.97 0.02
CA MET A 211 8.59 -26.23 -0.67
C MET A 211 9.69 -25.21 -0.32
N LEU A 212 9.34 -24.03 0.22
CA LEU A 212 10.30 -23.04 0.72
C LEU A 212 10.93 -23.41 2.06
N GLU A 213 10.22 -24.17 2.89
CA GLU A 213 10.64 -24.42 4.28
C GLU A 213 12.06 -25.03 4.38
N PRO A 214 12.48 -25.97 3.51
CA PRO A 214 13.85 -26.47 3.55
C PRO A 214 14.91 -25.39 3.31
N ILE A 215 14.62 -24.40 2.47
CA ILE A 215 15.56 -23.30 2.19
C ILE A 215 15.69 -22.41 3.43
N GLN A 216 14.60 -22.22 4.19
CA GLN A 216 14.59 -21.39 5.39
C GLN A 216 15.23 -22.04 6.61
N ARG A 217 15.33 -23.39 6.64
CA ARG A 217 15.83 -24.09 7.83
C ARG A 217 17.32 -23.87 8.08
N VAL A 218 18.16 -23.92 7.04
CA VAL A 218 19.62 -23.79 7.19
C VAL A 218 20.01 -22.43 7.80
N PRO A 219 19.49 -21.29 7.33
CA PRO A 219 19.74 -19.98 7.95
C PRO A 219 19.25 -19.90 9.39
N ARG A 220 18.13 -20.56 9.72
CA ARG A 220 17.59 -20.57 11.08
C ARG A 220 18.54 -21.28 12.06
N TYR A 221 19.19 -22.35 11.64
CA TYR A 221 20.24 -22.97 12.46
C TYR A 221 21.40 -22.01 12.73
N GLU A 222 21.83 -21.24 11.72
CA GLU A 222 22.89 -20.24 11.89
C GLU A 222 22.51 -19.16 12.92
N LEU A 223 21.27 -18.64 12.85
CA LEU A 223 20.77 -17.63 13.80
C LEU A 223 20.69 -18.18 15.23
N LEU A 224 20.09 -19.36 15.40
CA LEU A 224 19.94 -20.00 16.71
C LEU A 224 21.31 -20.33 17.32
N LEU A 225 22.25 -20.86 16.52
CA LEU A 225 23.61 -21.13 16.98
C LEU A 225 24.39 -19.87 17.33
N LYS A 226 24.24 -18.77 16.57
CA LYS A 226 24.87 -17.48 16.92
C LYS A 226 24.35 -16.95 18.25
N ASP A 227 23.04 -17.04 18.49
CA ASP A 227 22.45 -16.61 19.76
C ASP A 227 22.89 -17.53 20.91
N TYR A 228 22.93 -18.84 20.69
CA TYR A 228 23.46 -19.83 21.63
C TYR A 228 24.92 -19.53 22.00
N LEU A 229 25.80 -19.31 21.01
CA LEU A 229 27.21 -19.01 21.21
C LEU A 229 27.45 -17.71 22.01
N LYS A 230 26.60 -16.70 21.82
CA LYS A 230 26.67 -15.44 22.58
C LYS A 230 26.37 -15.63 24.07
N LYS A 231 25.50 -16.60 24.40
CA LYS A 231 25.05 -16.89 25.76
C LYS A 231 25.89 -17.97 26.45
N LEU A 232 26.70 -18.71 25.71
CA LEU A 232 27.63 -19.70 26.26
C LEU A 232 28.73 -19.03 27.09
N PRO A 233 29.07 -19.58 28.28
CA PRO A 233 30.26 -19.21 29.03
C PRO A 233 31.54 -19.34 28.19
N GLN A 234 32.54 -18.50 28.46
CA GLN A 234 33.81 -18.51 27.71
C GLN A 234 34.59 -19.83 27.87
N ASP A 235 34.44 -20.48 29.02
CA ASP A 235 35.08 -21.72 29.42
C ASP A 235 34.24 -22.97 29.12
N SER A 236 33.06 -22.81 28.50
CA SER A 236 32.20 -23.94 28.14
C SER A 236 32.87 -24.90 27.16
N SER A 237 32.76 -26.20 27.42
CA SER A 237 33.23 -27.26 26.51
C SER A 237 32.49 -27.22 25.16
N ASP A 238 31.21 -26.82 25.17
CA ASP A 238 30.35 -26.78 23.98
C ASP A 238 30.67 -25.62 23.03
N ARG A 239 31.45 -24.64 23.50
CA ARG A 239 31.77 -23.43 22.73
C ARG A 239 32.54 -23.75 21.45
N LYS A 240 33.57 -24.61 21.54
CA LYS A 240 34.39 -25.02 20.40
C LYS A 240 33.56 -25.77 19.35
N ASP A 241 32.68 -26.65 19.81
CA ASP A 241 31.83 -27.43 18.93
C ASP A 241 30.77 -26.55 18.25
N THR A 242 30.22 -25.58 18.99
CA THR A 242 29.30 -24.56 18.48
C THR A 242 29.96 -23.67 17.42
N GLU A 243 31.17 -23.16 17.68
CA GLU A 243 31.94 -22.32 16.74
C GLU A 243 32.24 -23.08 15.43
N LYS A 244 32.69 -24.33 15.53
CA LYS A 244 32.96 -25.17 14.36
C LYS A 244 31.69 -25.53 13.58
N SER A 245 30.58 -25.76 14.27
CA SER A 245 29.27 -25.98 13.64
C SER A 245 28.83 -24.75 12.83
N LEU A 246 29.01 -23.57 13.41
CA LEU A 246 28.70 -22.28 12.78
C LEU A 246 29.49 -22.05 11.50
N GLU A 247 30.78 -22.36 11.50
CA GLU A 247 31.63 -22.25 10.30
C GLU A 247 31.11 -23.14 9.17
N ILE A 248 30.77 -24.40 9.47
CA ILE A 248 30.28 -25.36 8.47
C ILE A 248 28.90 -24.95 7.95
N ILE A 249 27.99 -24.54 8.83
CA ILE A 249 26.63 -24.10 8.45
C ILE A 249 26.68 -22.82 7.62
N SER A 250 27.50 -21.84 8.02
CA SER A 250 27.69 -20.61 7.26
C SER A 250 28.29 -20.88 5.88
N THR A 251 29.23 -21.83 5.78
CA THR A 251 29.79 -22.27 4.49
C THR A 251 28.74 -22.97 3.61
N ALA A 252 27.89 -23.83 4.19
CA ALA A 252 26.82 -24.49 3.46
C ALA A 252 25.73 -23.50 2.96
N ALA A 253 25.41 -22.49 3.76
CA ALA A 253 24.52 -21.40 3.38
C ALA A 253 25.12 -20.53 2.26
N THR A 254 26.42 -20.21 2.33
CA THR A 254 27.10 -19.33 1.37
C THR A 254 27.47 -19.99 0.04
N HIS A 255 27.76 -21.30 0.01
CA HIS A 255 28.06 -22.02 -1.24
C HIS A 255 26.86 -22.11 -2.21
N SER A 256 25.70 -21.62 -1.79
CA SER A 256 24.47 -21.60 -2.58
C SER A 256 24.12 -20.16 -2.98
N ASN A 257 24.89 -19.51 -3.86
CA ASN A 257 24.66 -18.10 -4.30
C ASN A 257 23.20 -17.79 -4.72
N ALA A 258 22.45 -18.78 -5.21
CA ALA A 258 21.02 -18.67 -5.49
C ALA A 258 20.14 -18.72 -4.20
N ALA A 259 20.51 -19.51 -3.19
CA ALA A 259 19.85 -19.53 -1.88
C ALA A 259 19.91 -18.15 -1.24
N ILE A 260 21.07 -17.48 -1.28
CA ILE A 260 21.25 -16.17 -0.67
C ILE A 260 20.28 -15.16 -1.27
N ARG A 261 20.15 -15.11 -2.61
CA ARG A 261 19.22 -14.20 -3.28
C ARG A 261 17.75 -14.53 -2.99
N ILE A 262 17.40 -15.83 -2.98
CA ILE A 262 16.05 -16.28 -2.61
C ILE A 262 15.76 -15.93 -1.15
N MET A 263 16.73 -16.09 -0.25
CA MET A 263 16.63 -15.75 1.17
C MET A 263 16.51 -14.25 1.42
N GLU A 264 17.27 -13.40 0.71
CA GLU A 264 17.18 -11.94 0.82
C GLU A 264 15.80 -11.45 0.37
N LYS A 265 15.32 -11.93 -0.79
CA LYS A 265 13.96 -11.63 -1.27
C LYS A 265 12.89 -12.15 -0.31
N MET A 266 13.05 -13.37 0.21
CA MET A 266 12.12 -13.98 1.17
C MET A 266 12.08 -13.24 2.50
N LYS A 267 13.22 -12.79 3.02
CA LYS A 267 13.29 -12.04 4.27
C LYS A 267 12.42 -10.78 4.18
N ILE A 268 12.50 -10.05 3.07
CA ILE A 268 11.67 -8.85 2.85
C ILE A 268 10.18 -9.21 2.86
N LEU A 269 9.77 -10.30 2.20
CA LEU A 269 8.37 -10.73 2.19
C LEU A 269 7.88 -11.21 3.57
N ILE A 270 8.74 -11.84 4.36
CA ILE A 270 8.44 -12.25 5.73
C ILE A 270 8.26 -11.02 6.62
N ASP A 271 9.15 -10.03 6.52
CA ASP A 271 9.02 -8.78 7.27
C ASP A 271 7.67 -8.10 6.95
N VAL A 272 7.26 -8.08 5.67
CA VAL A 272 5.93 -7.60 5.25
C VAL A 272 4.80 -8.46 5.83
N TYR A 273 4.90 -9.78 5.77
CA TYR A 273 3.90 -10.70 6.32
C TYR A 273 3.72 -10.52 7.84
N GLU A 274 4.81 -10.36 8.58
CA GLU A 274 4.79 -10.09 10.03
C GLU A 274 4.18 -8.71 10.34
N MET A 275 4.52 -7.69 9.55
CA MET A 275 3.90 -6.35 9.64
C MET A 275 2.39 -6.41 9.39
N LEU A 276 1.91 -7.34 8.58
CA LEU A 276 0.49 -7.56 8.30
C LEU A 276 -0.20 -8.49 9.32
N GLY A 277 0.52 -8.93 10.36
CA GLY A 277 -0.02 -9.75 11.43
C GLY A 277 -0.28 -11.21 11.05
N GLY A 278 0.31 -11.67 9.94
CA GLY A 278 0.19 -13.06 9.48
C GLY A 278 -1.19 -13.46 8.94
N GLU A 279 -2.01 -12.48 8.54
CA GLU A 279 -3.35 -12.72 8.00
C GLU A 279 -3.34 -12.97 6.47
N GLU A 280 -2.25 -12.62 5.77
CA GLU A 280 -2.17 -12.61 4.29
C GLU A 280 -1.20 -13.68 3.77
N GLU A 281 -1.67 -14.92 3.68
CA GLU A 281 -0.87 -16.10 3.31
C GLU A 281 -0.23 -16.00 1.91
N ASP A 282 -0.89 -15.30 0.96
CA ASP A 282 -0.43 -15.16 -0.43
C ASP A 282 0.85 -14.33 -0.62
N ILE A 283 1.33 -13.63 0.42
CA ILE A 283 2.45 -12.68 0.32
C ILE A 283 3.79 -13.40 0.28
N VAL A 284 3.94 -14.50 1.02
CA VAL A 284 5.20 -15.24 1.14
C VAL A 284 5.34 -16.26 0.01
N ASN A 285 5.22 -15.79 -1.23
CA ASN A 285 5.37 -16.59 -2.44
C ASN A 285 6.74 -16.31 -3.10
N PRO A 286 7.49 -17.32 -3.56
CA PRO A 286 8.78 -17.13 -4.26
C PRO A 286 8.70 -16.26 -5.52
N SER A 287 7.53 -16.21 -6.16
CA SER A 287 7.32 -15.34 -7.32
C SER A 287 7.03 -13.90 -6.94
N ASN A 288 6.71 -13.61 -5.68
CA ASN A 288 6.43 -12.25 -5.25
C ASN A 288 7.75 -11.49 -5.04
N GLU A 289 7.76 -10.23 -5.43
CA GLU A 289 8.87 -9.33 -5.18
C GLU A 289 8.29 -8.00 -4.72
N LEU A 290 8.73 -7.52 -3.55
CA LEU A 290 8.37 -6.19 -3.08
C LEU A 290 9.12 -5.17 -3.92
N ILE A 291 8.37 -4.34 -4.66
CA ILE A 291 8.93 -3.29 -5.51
C ILE A 291 9.10 -1.99 -4.74
N LYS A 292 8.06 -1.59 -3.98
CA LYS A 292 8.08 -0.36 -3.18
C LYS A 292 7.10 -0.45 -2.02
N GLU A 293 7.44 0.17 -0.91
CA GLU A 293 6.53 0.40 0.21
C GLU A 293 6.58 1.85 0.66
N GLY A 294 5.53 2.32 1.33
CA GLY A 294 5.54 3.66 1.89
C GLY A 294 4.20 4.16 2.41
N GLN A 295 4.28 5.25 3.18
CA GLN A 295 3.14 5.99 3.69
C GLN A 295 2.49 6.81 2.56
N ILE A 296 1.16 6.88 2.56
CA ILE A 296 0.41 7.64 1.56
C ILE A 296 -0.84 8.25 2.20
N LEU A 297 -1.30 9.40 1.70
CA LEU A 297 -2.59 9.96 2.08
C LEU A 297 -3.65 9.56 1.06
N LYS A 298 -4.75 8.94 1.53
CA LYS A 298 -5.90 8.62 0.68
C LYS A 298 -6.95 9.72 0.77
N LEU A 299 -7.29 10.31 -0.37
CA LEU A 299 -8.29 11.37 -0.46
C LEU A 299 -9.69 10.75 -0.56
N ALA A 300 -10.60 11.17 0.32
CA ALA A 300 -11.98 10.69 0.30
C ALA A 300 -12.83 11.45 -0.73
N ALA A 301 -13.55 10.73 -1.57
CA ALA A 301 -14.41 11.31 -2.61
C ALA A 301 -15.65 12.05 -2.06
N ARG A 302 -16.05 11.83 -0.80
CA ARG A 302 -17.33 12.31 -0.24
C ARG A 302 -17.24 13.53 0.68
N ASN A 303 -16.11 13.75 1.34
CA ASN A 303 -16.04 14.70 2.46
C ASN A 303 -14.71 15.45 2.54
N SER A 304 -13.93 15.47 1.46
CA SER A 304 -12.63 16.16 1.36
C SER A 304 -11.63 15.80 2.47
N SER A 305 -11.85 14.72 3.22
CA SER A 305 -10.92 14.29 4.28
C SER A 305 -9.82 13.45 3.66
N SER A 306 -8.57 13.70 4.06
CA SER A 306 -7.44 12.80 3.81
C SER A 306 -7.32 11.78 4.95
N GLN A 307 -6.82 10.59 4.64
CA GLN A 307 -6.60 9.53 5.63
C GLN A 307 -5.23 8.90 5.43
N GLU A 308 -4.44 8.77 6.50
CA GLU A 308 -3.13 8.11 6.46
C GLU A 308 -3.24 6.61 6.21
N ARG A 309 -2.44 6.13 5.27
CA ARG A 309 -2.44 4.75 4.78
C ARG A 309 -1.02 4.32 4.49
N TYR A 310 -0.86 3.02 4.28
CA TYR A 310 0.40 2.43 3.89
C TYR A 310 0.18 1.54 2.68
N LEU A 311 1.12 1.58 1.73
CA LEU A 311 1.09 0.77 0.52
C LEU A 311 2.24 -0.22 0.53
N PHE A 312 1.95 -1.46 0.14
CA PHE A 312 2.96 -2.42 -0.28
C PHE A 312 2.70 -2.77 -1.74
N LEU A 313 3.63 -2.42 -2.62
CA LEU A 313 3.56 -2.73 -4.04
C LEU A 313 4.44 -3.93 -4.33
N LEU A 314 3.81 -5.05 -4.67
CA LEU A 314 4.47 -6.25 -5.16
C LEU A 314 4.35 -6.32 -6.69
N ASN A 315 5.15 -7.18 -7.30
CA ASN A 315 5.17 -7.40 -8.75
C ASN A 315 3.85 -7.92 -9.36
N ASN A 316 2.94 -8.47 -8.57
CA ASN A 316 1.64 -8.98 -9.02
C ASN A 316 0.43 -8.30 -8.36
N MET A 317 0.62 -7.54 -7.28
CA MET A 317 -0.47 -6.89 -6.54
C MET A 317 -0.01 -5.62 -5.80
N LEU A 318 -0.95 -4.69 -5.59
CA LEU A 318 -0.81 -3.56 -4.68
C LEU A 318 -1.71 -3.79 -3.46
N LEU A 319 -1.11 -3.76 -2.26
CA LEU A 319 -1.82 -3.85 -0.99
C LEU A 319 -2.03 -2.45 -0.42
N TYR A 320 -3.29 -2.12 -0.17
CA TYR A 320 -3.69 -0.88 0.47
C TYR A 320 -4.07 -1.14 1.93
N CYS A 321 -3.28 -0.60 2.84
CA CYS A 321 -3.32 -0.98 4.25
C CYS A 321 -3.68 0.19 5.17
N VAL A 322 -4.27 -0.14 6.31
CA VAL A 322 -4.48 0.79 7.42
C VAL A 322 -3.54 0.45 8.58
N PRO A 323 -2.98 1.45 9.28
CA PRO A 323 -2.22 1.20 10.50
C PRO A 323 -3.12 0.57 11.57
N LYS A 324 -2.59 -0.44 12.26
CA LYS A 324 -3.21 -1.12 13.40
C LYS A 324 -2.33 -0.88 14.61
N PHE A 325 -2.94 -0.40 15.70
CA PHE A 325 -2.22 -0.21 16.95
C PHE A 325 -1.66 -1.55 17.44
N SER A 326 -0.37 -1.58 17.74
CA SER A 326 0.35 -2.73 18.27
C SER A 326 1.31 -2.26 19.35
N LEU A 327 1.46 -3.07 20.41
CA LEU A 327 2.45 -2.84 21.46
C LEU A 327 3.87 -3.24 21.01
N VAL A 328 3.97 -4.02 19.92
CA VAL A 328 5.22 -4.52 19.36
C VAL A 328 5.28 -4.12 17.88
N GLY A 329 6.11 -3.12 17.58
CA GLY A 329 6.37 -2.62 16.22
C GLY A 329 5.16 -2.01 15.52
N THR A 330 5.38 -1.57 14.29
CA THR A 330 4.31 -1.04 13.43
C THR A 330 3.58 -2.19 12.75
N ARG A 331 2.25 -2.24 12.88
CA ARG A 331 1.42 -3.25 12.21
C ARG A 331 0.39 -2.61 11.31
N TYR A 332 -0.02 -3.36 10.29
CA TYR A 332 -0.99 -2.93 9.30
C TYR A 332 -2.06 -4.00 9.07
N THR A 333 -3.21 -3.59 8.55
CA THR A 333 -4.27 -4.50 8.08
C THR A 333 -4.60 -4.14 6.64
N VAL A 334 -4.67 -5.15 5.78
CA VAL A 334 -5.05 -4.96 4.38
C VAL A 334 -6.54 -4.60 4.31
N ARG A 335 -6.84 -3.47 3.66
CA ARG A 335 -8.23 -3.05 3.38
C ARG A 335 -8.67 -3.43 1.98
N THR A 336 -7.73 -3.36 1.03
CA THR A 336 -7.98 -3.65 -0.37
C THR A 336 -6.72 -4.23 -1.00
N LYS A 337 -6.90 -5.30 -1.77
CA LYS A 337 -5.91 -5.86 -2.69
C LYS A 337 -6.29 -5.43 -4.10
N ILE A 338 -5.34 -4.87 -4.84
CA ILE A 338 -5.52 -4.48 -6.25
C ILE A 338 -4.58 -5.34 -7.08
N GLY A 339 -5.11 -6.18 -7.95
CA GLY A 339 -4.28 -6.94 -8.88
C GLY A 339 -3.58 -6.00 -9.86
N ILE A 340 -2.31 -6.27 -10.18
CA ILE A 340 -1.57 -5.45 -11.15
C ILE A 340 -2.22 -5.57 -12.53
N GLU A 341 -2.79 -6.71 -12.90
CA GLU A 341 -3.45 -6.91 -14.19
C GLU A 341 -4.65 -5.95 -14.39
N GLY A 342 -4.52 -4.99 -15.30
CA GLY A 342 -5.51 -3.92 -15.55
C GLY A 342 -5.45 -2.71 -14.60
N MET A 343 -4.51 -2.65 -13.65
CA MET A 343 -4.20 -1.46 -12.83
C MET A 343 -3.61 -0.26 -13.60
N GLN A 344 -4.32 0.86 -13.65
CA GLN A 344 -3.84 2.09 -14.28
C GLN A 344 -3.38 3.08 -13.22
N VAL A 345 -2.23 3.73 -13.43
CA VAL A 345 -1.75 4.81 -12.56
C VAL A 345 -1.66 6.09 -13.39
N ASN A 346 -2.42 7.10 -12.99
CA ASN A 346 -2.53 8.38 -13.70
C ASN A 346 -2.24 9.52 -12.73
N GLU A 347 -1.46 10.50 -13.18
CA GLU A 347 -1.28 11.74 -12.45
C GLU A 347 -2.60 12.52 -12.39
N THR A 348 -2.90 13.09 -11.23
CA THR A 348 -4.08 13.92 -11.04
C THR A 348 -3.68 15.26 -10.49
N HIS A 349 -4.36 16.32 -10.91
CA HIS A 349 -4.13 17.66 -10.39
C HIS A 349 -5.29 18.06 -9.49
N ASN A 350 -5.01 18.35 -8.23
CA ASN A 350 -5.99 18.80 -7.26
C ASN A 350 -5.55 20.17 -6.70
N LYS A 351 -6.41 21.20 -6.84
CA LYS A 351 -6.09 22.57 -6.39
C LYS A 351 -5.84 22.63 -4.86
N ASP A 352 -6.50 21.76 -4.10
CA ASP A 352 -6.42 21.76 -2.63
C ASP A 352 -5.31 20.83 -2.09
N TYR A 353 -4.80 19.91 -2.93
CA TYR A 353 -3.84 18.89 -2.53
C TYR A 353 -2.76 18.71 -3.61
N PRO A 354 -1.50 19.13 -3.35
CA PRO A 354 -0.41 18.90 -4.29
C PRO A 354 -0.01 17.41 -4.33
N ASN A 355 0.76 17.03 -5.34
CA ASN A 355 1.38 15.71 -5.48
C ASN A 355 0.38 14.54 -5.53
N THR A 356 -0.76 14.75 -6.18
CA THR A 356 -1.82 13.76 -6.27
C THR A 356 -1.69 12.85 -7.49
N PHE A 357 -2.11 11.61 -7.31
CA PHE A 357 -2.22 10.63 -8.39
C PHE A 357 -3.34 9.64 -8.08
N GLN A 358 -3.80 8.95 -9.11
CA GLN A 358 -4.88 7.98 -9.02
C GLN A 358 -4.40 6.60 -9.43
N VAL A 359 -4.70 5.61 -8.60
CA VAL A 359 -4.49 4.18 -8.90
C VAL A 359 -5.84 3.52 -9.14
N SER A 360 -6.05 3.02 -10.35
CA SER A 360 -7.30 2.42 -10.81
C SER A 360 -7.10 0.93 -11.09
N GLY A 361 -7.52 0.05 -10.17
CA GLY A 361 -7.58 -1.40 -10.37
C GLY A 361 -8.88 -1.89 -11.04
N LYS A 362 -9.03 -3.21 -11.17
CA LYS A 362 -10.32 -3.84 -11.52
C LYS A 362 -11.32 -3.70 -10.36
N GLU A 363 -10.83 -3.86 -9.13
CA GLU A 363 -11.60 -3.98 -7.89
C GLU A 363 -11.94 -2.62 -7.25
N ARG A 364 -11.01 -1.66 -7.34
CA ARG A 364 -11.11 -0.33 -6.69
C ARG A 364 -10.29 0.73 -7.42
N ILE A 365 -10.73 1.98 -7.26
CA ILE A 365 -9.98 3.18 -7.64
C ILE A 365 -9.63 3.96 -6.37
N LEU A 366 -8.37 4.37 -6.24
CA LEU A 366 -7.82 5.11 -5.11
C LEU A 366 -7.26 6.44 -5.58
N GLU A 367 -7.72 7.54 -4.97
CA GLU A 367 -7.13 8.87 -5.11
C GLU A 367 -6.13 9.07 -3.98
N LEU A 368 -4.86 9.28 -4.32
CA LEU A 368 -3.74 9.25 -3.41
C LEU A 368 -2.94 10.55 -3.50
N GLN A 369 -2.31 10.93 -2.39
CA GLN A 369 -1.39 12.05 -2.28
C GLN A 369 -0.06 11.55 -1.71
N ALA A 370 1.02 11.81 -2.45
CA ALA A 370 2.39 11.53 -2.02
C ALA A 370 2.91 12.60 -1.07
N SER A 371 3.95 12.24 -0.32
CA SER A 371 4.60 13.16 0.63
C SER A 371 5.38 14.28 -0.07
N SER A 372 5.91 14.01 -1.26
CA SER A 372 6.68 14.95 -2.08
C SER A 372 6.46 14.70 -3.58
N GLU A 373 6.92 15.62 -4.42
CA GLU A 373 6.88 15.44 -5.87
C GLU A 373 7.78 14.29 -6.33
N GLN A 374 8.94 14.11 -5.70
CA GLN A 374 9.82 12.97 -5.96
C GLN A 374 9.15 11.64 -5.59
N ASP A 375 8.50 11.57 -4.43
CA ASP A 375 7.79 10.36 -3.99
C ASP A 375 6.62 10.04 -4.94
N LYS A 376 5.87 11.06 -5.40
CA LYS A 376 4.86 10.92 -6.47
C LYS A 376 5.49 10.32 -7.73
N GLU A 377 6.60 10.89 -8.19
CA GLU A 377 7.28 10.40 -9.38
C GLU A 377 7.75 8.96 -9.23
N GLU A 378 8.31 8.57 -8.08
CA GLU A 378 8.71 7.18 -7.81
C GLU A 378 7.52 6.23 -7.88
N TRP A 379 6.39 6.57 -7.26
CA TRP A 379 5.16 5.76 -7.33
C TRP A 379 4.63 5.62 -8.76
N ILE A 380 4.76 6.65 -9.60
CA ILE A 380 4.34 6.62 -11.01
C ILE A 380 5.36 5.89 -11.90
N LYS A 381 6.67 6.09 -11.65
CA LYS A 381 7.79 5.56 -12.46
C LYS A 381 8.00 4.06 -12.30
N VAL A 382 7.56 3.44 -11.20
CA VAL A 382 7.57 1.97 -11.05
C VAL A 382 6.93 1.25 -12.26
N ARG A 383 6.07 1.94 -13.03
CA ARG A 383 5.52 1.48 -14.31
C ARG A 383 6.54 1.15 -15.40
N VAL A 384 7.73 1.76 -15.41
CA VAL A 384 8.66 1.75 -16.56
C VAL A 384 9.76 0.70 -16.44
N GLU A 385 10.22 0.36 -15.24
CA GLU A 385 11.39 -0.49 -15.04
C GLU A 385 11.08 -2.00 -14.97
N HIS A 386 9.81 -2.38 -14.76
CA HIS A 386 9.40 -3.79 -14.62
C HIS A 386 8.48 -4.20 -15.78
N PRO A 387 9.01 -4.79 -16.88
CA PRO A 387 8.24 -5.14 -18.07
C PRO A 387 7.15 -6.22 -17.87
N HIS A 388 7.09 -6.86 -16.70
CA HIS A 388 5.96 -7.72 -16.31
C HIS A 388 4.78 -6.95 -15.69
N CYS A 389 4.96 -5.65 -15.41
CA CYS A 389 3.95 -4.73 -14.86
C CYS A 389 3.20 -3.96 -15.98
N CYS A 390 3.21 -4.48 -17.21
CA CYS A 390 2.67 -3.80 -18.39
C CYS A 390 1.21 -3.42 -18.24
N ILE A 391 0.92 -2.10 -18.27
CA ILE A 391 -0.41 -1.61 -18.62
C ILE A 391 -0.33 -0.49 -19.64
N LEU A 392 -0.93 -0.81 -20.79
CA LEU A 392 -1.21 0.04 -21.92
C LEU A 392 -1.82 1.37 -21.47
N PHE A 393 -1.18 2.45 -21.93
CA PHE A 393 -1.77 3.78 -21.94
C PHE A 393 -3.06 3.71 -22.76
N SER A 394 -4.20 3.83 -22.09
CA SER A 394 -5.44 4.22 -22.75
C SER A 394 -5.99 5.42 -21.99
N LEU A 395 -5.95 6.56 -22.67
CA LEU A 395 -6.74 7.73 -22.33
C LEU A 395 -8.20 7.26 -22.29
N ILE A 396 -8.78 7.14 -21.09
CA ILE A 396 -10.19 6.75 -20.96
C ILE A 396 -10.95 7.88 -20.27
N SER A 397 -11.97 8.32 -21.00
CA SER A 397 -13.06 9.22 -20.61
C SER A 397 -13.62 8.89 -19.21
N PRO A 398 -14.29 9.84 -18.54
CA PRO A 398 -14.75 9.71 -17.15
C PRO A 398 -15.79 8.60 -16.88
N THR A 399 -16.16 7.77 -17.86
CA THR A 399 -17.12 6.67 -17.75
C THR A 399 -16.51 5.33 -18.18
N PRO A 400 -16.79 4.22 -17.47
CA PRO A 400 -16.42 2.90 -17.96
C PRO A 400 -17.14 2.63 -19.29
N LYS A 401 -16.41 2.17 -20.31
CA LYS A 401 -17.00 1.71 -21.58
C LYS A 401 -18.12 0.72 -21.27
N THR A 402 -19.21 0.75 -22.03
CA THR A 402 -20.42 -0.06 -21.79
C THR A 402 -20.13 -1.55 -21.56
N ALA A 403 -19.06 -2.08 -22.18
CA ALA A 403 -18.59 -3.47 -22.03
C ALA A 403 -17.92 -3.80 -20.69
N GLU A 404 -17.39 -2.82 -19.96
CA GLU A 404 -16.72 -2.98 -18.66
C GLU A 404 -17.65 -2.67 -17.46
N LEU A 405 -18.86 -2.19 -17.74
CA LEU A 405 -19.82 -1.78 -16.72
C LEU A 405 -20.16 -2.94 -15.78
N GLY A 406 -19.90 -2.76 -14.48
CA GLY A 406 -20.10 -3.79 -13.45
C GLY A 406 -19.03 -4.88 -13.41
N ARG A 407 -18.12 -4.96 -14.38
CA ARG A 407 -16.90 -5.80 -14.33
C ARG A 407 -15.70 -5.08 -13.74
N ARG A 408 -15.72 -3.74 -13.75
CA ARG A 408 -14.70 -2.86 -13.17
C ARG A 408 -15.34 -1.83 -12.24
N ALA A 409 -14.65 -1.48 -11.15
CA ALA A 409 -15.08 -0.41 -10.27
C ALA A 409 -15.02 0.96 -10.98
N PRO A 410 -16.08 1.78 -10.94
CA PRO A 410 -16.08 3.08 -11.60
C PRO A 410 -15.33 4.14 -10.80
N ARG A 411 -14.91 5.23 -11.48
CA ARG A 411 -14.50 6.46 -10.80
C ARG A 411 -15.74 7.13 -10.21
N TRP A 412 -15.68 7.47 -8.93
CA TRP A 412 -16.78 8.16 -8.27
C TRP A 412 -16.62 9.66 -8.42
N ILE A 413 -17.69 10.31 -8.88
CA ILE A 413 -17.73 11.77 -8.97
C ILE A 413 -17.98 12.33 -7.57
N ARG A 414 -17.21 13.36 -7.20
CA ARG A 414 -17.30 13.96 -5.86
C ARG A 414 -18.63 14.69 -5.70
N ASP A 415 -19.18 14.69 -4.48
CA ASP A 415 -20.50 15.26 -4.21
C ASP A 415 -20.55 16.78 -4.46
N ASN A 416 -19.41 17.47 -4.32
CA ASN A 416 -19.25 18.91 -4.56
C ASN A 416 -19.05 19.28 -6.03
N GLU A 417 -18.78 18.31 -6.90
CA GLU A 417 -18.62 18.53 -8.34
C GLU A 417 -19.96 18.47 -9.10
N VAL A 418 -21.08 18.21 -8.39
CA VAL A 418 -22.40 18.00 -8.98
C VAL A 418 -23.50 18.73 -8.20
N THR A 419 -24.32 19.52 -8.90
CA THR A 419 -25.53 20.15 -8.34
C THR A 419 -26.82 19.46 -8.76
N LEU A 420 -26.81 18.75 -9.90
CA LEU A 420 -27.98 18.09 -10.49
C LEU A 420 -27.90 16.56 -10.46
N CYS A 421 -29.04 15.88 -10.36
CA CYS A 421 -29.07 14.43 -10.58
C CYS A 421 -28.63 14.11 -12.02
N MET A 422 -27.58 13.31 -12.20
CA MET A 422 -27.02 12.93 -13.50
C MET A 422 -27.88 11.94 -14.31
N LYS A 423 -29.17 11.82 -13.96
CA LYS A 423 -30.16 11.00 -14.68
C LYS A 423 -31.42 11.80 -14.96
N CYS A 424 -32.13 12.25 -13.93
CA CYS A 424 -33.35 13.03 -14.12
C CYS A 424 -33.12 14.55 -14.20
N LYS A 425 -31.88 15.03 -14.06
CA LYS A 425 -31.48 16.45 -14.21
C LYS A 425 -32.07 17.43 -13.19
N GLU A 426 -32.83 16.92 -12.22
CA GLU A 426 -33.39 17.70 -11.13
C GLU A 426 -32.32 18.06 -10.08
N PRO A 427 -32.35 19.29 -9.52
CA PRO A 427 -31.37 19.73 -8.53
C PRO A 427 -31.46 18.94 -7.23
N PHE A 428 -30.31 18.69 -6.61
CA PHE A 428 -30.25 18.08 -5.29
C PHE A 428 -30.65 19.08 -4.20
N ASN A 429 -31.23 18.57 -3.11
CA ASN A 429 -31.51 19.36 -1.90
C ASN A 429 -31.38 18.50 -0.63
N ALA A 430 -31.13 19.13 0.51
CA ALA A 430 -30.76 18.43 1.75
C ALA A 430 -31.87 17.54 2.35
N LEU A 431 -33.14 17.85 2.06
CA LEU A 431 -34.29 17.23 2.74
C LEU A 431 -34.94 16.11 1.91
N THR A 432 -35.24 16.35 0.63
CA THR A 432 -36.09 15.46 -0.18
C THR A 432 -35.34 14.76 -1.32
N ARG A 433 -34.19 15.31 -1.74
CA ARG A 433 -33.44 14.83 -2.91
C ARG A 433 -31.95 14.77 -2.60
N ARG A 434 -31.57 13.81 -1.75
CA ARG A 434 -30.18 13.55 -1.33
C ARG A 434 -29.36 12.87 -2.44
N ARG A 435 -28.04 13.04 -2.35
CA ARG A 435 -27.05 12.47 -3.28
C ARG A 435 -26.77 10.99 -2.99
N HIS A 436 -26.69 10.19 -4.04
CA HIS A 436 -26.28 8.78 -3.96
C HIS A 436 -25.40 8.42 -5.16
N HIS A 437 -24.35 7.63 -4.93
CA HIS A 437 -23.52 7.13 -6.03
C HIS A 437 -24.07 5.83 -6.63
N CYS A 438 -24.13 5.78 -7.96
CA CYS A 438 -24.28 4.52 -8.68
C CYS A 438 -23.00 3.69 -8.52
N ARG A 439 -23.11 2.44 -8.04
CA ARG A 439 -21.94 1.57 -7.85
C ARG A 439 -21.35 1.08 -9.19
N ALA A 440 -22.11 1.11 -10.29
CA ALA A 440 -21.64 0.65 -11.59
C ALA A 440 -20.94 1.73 -12.43
N CYS A 441 -21.45 2.96 -12.45
CA CYS A 441 -20.89 4.06 -13.25
C CYS A 441 -20.32 5.23 -12.44
N GLY A 442 -20.48 5.24 -11.10
CA GLY A 442 -19.91 6.28 -10.22
C GLY A 442 -20.64 7.62 -10.21
N TYR A 443 -21.67 7.79 -11.04
CA TYR A 443 -22.49 9.01 -11.11
C TYR A 443 -23.25 9.31 -9.82
N VAL A 444 -23.45 10.61 -9.57
CA VAL A 444 -24.27 11.12 -8.48
C VAL A 444 -25.73 11.22 -8.93
N VAL A 445 -26.60 10.46 -8.28
CA VAL A 445 -28.00 10.28 -8.63
C VAL A 445 -28.90 10.40 -7.39
N CYS A 446 -30.18 10.73 -7.59
CA CYS A 446 -31.16 10.76 -6.52
C CYS A 446 -31.64 9.34 -6.15
N TRP A 447 -32.40 9.22 -5.05
CA TRP A 447 -32.89 7.92 -4.59
C TRP A 447 -33.78 7.25 -5.66
N LYS A 448 -34.72 7.99 -6.26
CA LYS A 448 -35.61 7.51 -7.35
C LYS A 448 -34.83 6.97 -8.55
N CYS A 449 -33.72 7.61 -8.90
CA CYS A 449 -32.88 7.18 -10.02
C CYS A 449 -31.92 6.03 -9.67
N SER A 450 -31.88 5.58 -8.40
CA SER A 450 -30.98 4.54 -7.90
C SER A 450 -31.68 3.49 -7.04
N GLU A 451 -32.97 3.24 -7.27
CA GLU A 451 -33.72 2.20 -6.55
C GLU A 451 -33.34 0.78 -6.99
N TYR A 452 -32.64 0.66 -8.12
CA TYR A 452 -32.25 -0.60 -8.74
C TYR A 452 -31.03 -1.23 -8.08
N LYS A 453 -30.94 -2.56 -8.16
CA LYS A 453 -29.79 -3.32 -7.69
C LYS A 453 -29.33 -4.35 -8.73
N ALA A 454 -28.04 -4.40 -8.99
CA ALA A 454 -27.42 -5.36 -9.91
C ALA A 454 -26.22 -6.03 -9.26
N THR A 455 -25.90 -7.26 -9.68
CA THR A 455 -24.69 -7.98 -9.25
C THR A 455 -23.47 -7.43 -9.98
N LEU A 456 -22.45 -7.01 -9.24
CA LEU A 456 -21.24 -6.41 -9.81
C LEU A 456 -20.07 -7.39 -9.67
N ALA A 457 -19.52 -7.84 -10.79
CA ALA A 457 -18.43 -8.82 -10.82
C ALA A 457 -17.17 -8.32 -10.11
N TYR A 458 -16.86 -7.02 -10.19
CA TYR A 458 -15.70 -6.45 -9.50
C TYR A 458 -15.83 -6.47 -7.95
N ASP A 459 -17.05 -6.63 -7.42
CA ASP A 459 -17.33 -6.62 -5.98
C ASP A 459 -17.82 -8.01 -5.53
N SER A 460 -17.18 -9.08 -6.03
CA SER A 460 -17.51 -10.47 -5.71
C SER A 460 -18.98 -10.85 -6.03
N ASN A 461 -19.50 -10.33 -7.15
CA ASN A 461 -20.91 -10.50 -7.56
C ASN A 461 -21.93 -10.00 -6.53
N LYS A 462 -21.52 -9.11 -5.61
CA LYS A 462 -22.41 -8.55 -4.60
C LYS A 462 -23.52 -7.72 -5.24
N LEU A 463 -24.72 -7.87 -4.69
CA LEU A 463 -25.89 -7.10 -5.11
C LEU A 463 -25.77 -5.65 -4.62
N SER A 464 -25.55 -4.73 -5.55
CA SER A 464 -25.18 -3.33 -5.28
C SER A 464 -26.13 -2.34 -5.94
N LYS A 465 -26.29 -1.16 -5.32
CA LYS A 465 -27.17 -0.09 -5.80
C LYS A 465 -26.66 0.51 -7.11
N VAL A 466 -27.48 0.53 -8.15
CA VAL A 466 -27.12 1.08 -9.47
C VAL A 466 -28.21 2.01 -10.00
N CYS A 467 -27.87 2.87 -10.95
CA CYS A 467 -28.87 3.68 -11.63
C CYS A 467 -29.68 2.84 -12.64
N LYS A 468 -30.81 3.37 -13.12
CA LYS A 468 -31.69 2.70 -14.08
C LYS A 468 -30.92 2.19 -15.31
N ASP A 469 -30.16 3.07 -15.94
CA ASP A 469 -29.41 2.75 -17.17
C ASP A 469 -28.42 1.60 -16.94
N CYS A 470 -27.67 1.64 -15.83
CA CYS A 470 -26.74 0.57 -15.49
C CYS A 470 -27.45 -0.75 -15.17
N TYR A 471 -28.61 -0.70 -14.53
CA TYR A 471 -29.41 -1.90 -14.28
C TYR A 471 -29.84 -2.57 -15.59
N VAL A 472 -30.37 -1.80 -16.54
CA VAL A 472 -30.78 -2.29 -17.86
C VAL A 472 -29.60 -2.90 -18.59
N ILE A 473 -28.46 -2.21 -18.64
CA ILE A 473 -27.25 -2.68 -19.34
C ILE A 473 -26.70 -3.97 -18.69
N ILE A 474 -26.59 -4.03 -17.36
CA ILE A 474 -25.99 -5.16 -16.66
C ILE A 474 -26.90 -6.40 -16.68
N THR A 475 -28.22 -6.21 -16.55
CA THR A 475 -29.16 -7.32 -16.46
C THR A 475 -29.76 -7.74 -17.80
N GLY A 476 -29.60 -6.93 -18.85
CA GLY A 476 -30.22 -7.15 -20.16
C GLY A 476 -31.75 -7.02 -20.16
N LYS A 477 -32.36 -6.56 -19.06
CA LYS A 477 -33.81 -6.37 -18.96
C LYS A 477 -34.20 -4.99 -19.47
N THR A 478 -34.92 -4.94 -20.58
CA THR A 478 -35.65 -3.74 -21.02
C THR A 478 -36.94 -3.63 -20.21
N ASP A 479 -37.15 -2.49 -19.54
CA ASP A 479 -38.45 -2.17 -18.95
C ASP A 479 -39.47 -2.01 -20.08
N SER A 480 -40.54 -2.79 -20.05
CA SER A 480 -41.66 -2.71 -20.99
C SER A 480 -42.64 -1.57 -20.71
N GLU A 481 -42.17 -0.44 -20.16
CA GLU A 481 -42.98 0.75 -19.90
C GLU A 481 -42.17 2.03 -20.15
N GLU A 482 -41.92 2.36 -21.43
CA GLU A 482 -41.57 3.72 -21.82
C GLU A 482 -42.84 4.57 -21.86
N LYS A 483 -43.09 5.34 -20.80
CA LYS A 483 -43.81 6.61 -20.98
C LYS A 483 -42.78 7.62 -21.48
N GLU A 484 -42.79 7.87 -22.79
CA GLU A 484 -42.16 9.04 -23.39
C GLU A 484 -42.69 10.31 -22.72
N GLU A 485 -41.97 10.84 -21.74
CA GLU A 485 -42.12 12.24 -21.36
C GLU A 485 -41.47 13.09 -22.47
N LYS A 486 -42.34 13.68 -23.30
CA LYS A 486 -41.97 14.67 -24.32
C LYS A 486 -41.06 15.75 -23.72
N LYS A 487 -39.76 15.67 -24.03
CA LYS A 487 -38.78 16.73 -23.77
C LYS A 487 -39.27 18.04 -24.37
N ARG A 488 -39.52 19.05 -23.52
CA ARG A 488 -39.58 20.44 -23.95
C ARG A 488 -38.18 20.84 -24.44
N LYS A 489 -37.99 20.89 -25.77
CA LYS A 489 -36.77 21.39 -26.40
C LYS A 489 -36.62 22.89 -26.08
N GLY A 490 -35.62 23.20 -25.27
CA GLY A 490 -35.14 24.56 -25.03
C GLY A 490 -33.83 24.44 -24.26
N VAL A 491 -32.73 24.76 -24.95
CA VAL A 491 -31.31 24.54 -24.59
C VAL A 491 -30.80 23.13 -24.92
N MET A 492 -29.75 23.10 -25.74
CA MET A 492 -28.96 21.91 -26.09
C MET A 492 -28.41 21.28 -24.80
N GLU A 493 -28.67 19.99 -24.58
CA GLU A 493 -28.35 19.29 -23.33
C GLU A 493 -26.90 18.77 -23.38
N THR A 494 -25.92 19.67 -23.29
CA THR A 494 -24.48 19.31 -23.33
C THR A 494 -23.94 19.09 -21.91
N GLU A 495 -23.12 18.06 -21.70
CA GLU A 495 -22.52 17.73 -20.39
C GLU A 495 -21.28 18.60 -20.12
N ALA A 496 -21.18 19.20 -18.93
CA ALA A 496 -20.09 20.11 -18.57
C ALA A 496 -18.69 19.48 -18.77
N ALA A 497 -18.52 18.22 -18.36
CA ALA A 497 -17.25 17.51 -18.46
C ALA A 497 -16.79 17.31 -19.91
N GLU A 498 -17.70 16.90 -20.80
CA GLU A 498 -17.43 16.71 -22.23
C GLU A 498 -17.01 18.03 -22.89
N VAL A 499 -17.67 19.14 -22.53
CA VAL A 499 -17.38 20.46 -23.09
C VAL A 499 -16.08 21.04 -22.54
N SER A 500 -15.77 20.77 -21.26
CA SER A 500 -14.54 21.23 -20.62
C SER A 500 -13.28 20.56 -21.18
N GLU A 501 -13.33 19.26 -21.51
CA GLU A 501 -12.20 18.50 -22.08
C GLU A 501 -11.67 19.09 -23.40
N ASN A 502 -12.53 19.77 -24.17
CA ASN A 502 -12.18 20.43 -25.43
C ASN A 502 -12.53 21.94 -25.41
N SER A 503 -12.22 22.62 -24.30
CA SER A 503 -12.47 24.06 -24.13
C SER A 503 -11.26 24.94 -24.43
N VAL A 504 -11.51 26.18 -24.87
CA VAL A 504 -10.49 27.25 -24.95
C VAL A 504 -10.19 27.74 -23.54
N ILE A 505 -11.23 27.90 -22.73
CA ILE A 505 -11.15 28.26 -21.31
C ILE A 505 -12.31 27.62 -20.55
N CYS A 506 -12.03 27.10 -19.36
CA CYS A 506 -13.03 26.74 -18.37
C CYS A 506 -12.51 26.99 -16.96
N ASP A 507 -13.32 27.63 -16.12
CA ASP A 507 -13.02 27.85 -14.71
C ASP A 507 -14.28 28.32 -13.97
N PHE A 508 -14.19 28.43 -12.64
CA PHE A 508 -15.25 29.03 -11.85
C PHE A 508 -15.33 30.54 -12.03
N LEU A 509 -16.56 31.04 -12.14
CA LEU A 509 -16.92 32.45 -12.15
C LEU A 509 -17.99 32.71 -11.09
N HIS A 510 -17.98 33.91 -10.51
CA HIS A 510 -19.12 34.41 -9.77
C HIS A 510 -20.07 35.09 -10.76
N TYR A 511 -21.35 34.69 -10.77
CA TYR A 511 -22.34 35.19 -11.72
C TYR A 511 -23.50 35.87 -10.99
N LEU A 512 -23.88 37.05 -11.50
CA LEU A 512 -25.04 37.80 -11.04
C LEU A 512 -26.11 37.84 -12.15
N GLU A 513 -27.16 37.05 -11.97
CA GLU A 513 -28.24 36.89 -12.96
C GLU A 513 -29.14 38.14 -13.06
N LYS A 514 -29.42 38.78 -11.91
CA LYS A 514 -30.20 40.03 -11.79
C LYS A 514 -29.70 40.79 -10.56
N ALA A 515 -29.77 42.12 -10.57
CA ALA A 515 -29.33 42.97 -9.46
C ALA A 515 -30.00 42.65 -8.10
N THR A 516 -31.15 41.97 -8.11
CA THR A 516 -31.90 41.58 -6.91
C THR A 516 -31.57 40.19 -6.38
N LYS A 517 -30.74 39.39 -7.07
CA LYS A 517 -30.34 38.05 -6.66
C LYS A 517 -28.92 38.08 -6.07
N PRO A 518 -28.58 37.19 -5.13
CA PRO A 518 -27.21 37.07 -4.64
C PRO A 518 -26.29 36.52 -5.73
N TRP A 519 -25.00 36.85 -5.62
CA TRP A 519 -23.95 36.21 -6.41
C TRP A 519 -23.93 34.71 -6.14
N HIS A 520 -23.73 33.91 -7.18
CA HIS A 520 -23.55 32.48 -7.06
C HIS A 520 -22.41 32.01 -7.95
N LYS A 521 -21.69 31.00 -7.46
CA LYS A 521 -20.53 30.41 -8.14
C LYS A 521 -21.04 29.47 -9.24
N VAL A 522 -20.55 29.66 -10.46
CA VAL A 522 -20.89 28.88 -11.65
C VAL A 522 -19.62 28.40 -12.33
N TRP A 523 -19.71 27.27 -13.03
CA TRP A 523 -18.63 26.75 -13.88
C TRP A 523 -18.83 27.26 -15.31
N GLY A 524 -17.98 28.19 -15.73
CA GLY A 524 -18.02 28.77 -17.09
C GLY A 524 -17.17 27.96 -18.05
N VAL A 525 -17.69 27.68 -19.25
CA VAL A 525 -16.98 26.92 -20.28
C VAL A 525 -17.18 27.57 -21.65
N LEU A 526 -16.08 27.81 -22.36
CA LEU A 526 -16.08 28.26 -23.75
C LEU A 526 -15.44 27.14 -24.62
N PRO A 527 -16.24 26.33 -25.33
CA PRO A 527 -15.75 25.19 -26.10
C PRO A 527 -14.93 25.61 -27.32
N LYS A 528 -13.91 24.82 -27.72
CA LYS A 528 -13.15 25.08 -28.96
C LYS A 528 -14.01 24.96 -30.22
N ASN A 529 -14.92 23.97 -30.24
CA ASN A 529 -15.78 23.69 -31.39
C ASN A 529 -16.96 24.67 -31.53
N ASP A 530 -17.21 25.48 -30.50
CA ASP A 530 -18.27 26.49 -30.44
C ASP A 530 -17.77 27.71 -29.63
N ALA A 531 -16.67 28.29 -30.10
CA ALA A 531 -15.90 29.33 -29.41
C ALA A 531 -16.62 30.69 -29.31
N MET A 532 -17.90 30.76 -29.71
CA MET A 532 -18.72 31.95 -29.67
C MET A 532 -19.86 31.86 -28.65
N VAL A 533 -19.97 30.74 -27.92
CA VAL A 533 -21.01 30.52 -26.93
C VAL A 533 -20.39 30.18 -25.58
N LEU A 534 -20.70 31.00 -24.57
CA LEU A 534 -20.32 30.75 -23.18
C LEU A 534 -21.41 29.91 -22.49
N TYR A 535 -21.04 28.73 -22.01
CA TYR A 535 -21.91 27.83 -21.27
C TYR A 535 -21.66 28.01 -19.77
N LEU A 536 -22.72 28.24 -19.00
CA LEU A 536 -22.66 28.37 -17.54
C LEU A 536 -23.34 27.15 -16.89
N TYR A 537 -22.59 26.42 -16.07
CA TYR A 537 -23.07 25.25 -15.33
C TYR A 537 -23.09 25.52 -13.82
N GLY A 538 -23.91 24.78 -13.08
CA GLY A 538 -23.91 24.85 -11.61
C GLY A 538 -22.64 24.26 -11.01
N ALA A 539 -22.07 23.22 -11.63
CA ALA A 539 -20.82 22.59 -11.27
C ALA A 539 -20.13 21.90 -12.47
N PRO A 540 -18.82 21.54 -12.35
CA PRO A 540 -18.01 21.03 -13.46
C PRO A 540 -18.47 19.69 -14.07
N GLN A 541 -19.31 18.93 -13.37
CA GLN A 541 -19.81 17.63 -13.83
C GLN A 541 -21.33 17.66 -14.09
N ASP A 542 -21.97 18.83 -14.13
CA ASP A 542 -23.42 18.90 -14.40
C ASP A 542 -23.75 18.52 -15.85
N VAL A 543 -24.83 17.75 -16.02
CA VAL A 543 -25.28 17.22 -17.33
C VAL A 543 -26.14 18.20 -18.15
N LYS A 544 -26.24 19.46 -17.69
CA LYS A 544 -27.03 20.51 -18.32
C LYS A 544 -26.54 21.90 -17.89
N ALA A 545 -26.35 22.80 -18.85
CA ALA A 545 -26.07 24.21 -18.58
C ALA A 545 -27.28 24.92 -17.94
N LEU A 546 -27.00 25.78 -16.96
CA LEU A 546 -27.97 26.71 -16.39
C LEU A 546 -28.39 27.76 -17.44
N THR A 547 -27.40 28.34 -18.13
CA THR A 547 -27.57 29.39 -19.12
C THR A 547 -26.50 29.25 -20.22
N THR A 548 -26.84 29.62 -21.44
CA THR A 548 -25.93 29.72 -22.59
C THR A 548 -25.96 31.15 -23.13
N ILE A 549 -24.79 31.77 -23.33
CA ILE A 549 -24.66 33.16 -23.76
C ILE A 549 -23.93 33.20 -25.11
N PRO A 550 -24.60 33.54 -26.22
CA PRO A 550 -23.93 33.78 -27.50
C PRO A 550 -23.16 35.08 -27.41
N LEU A 551 -21.83 35.05 -27.49
CA LEU A 551 -20.97 36.21 -27.21
C LEU A 551 -20.86 37.20 -28.38
N LEU A 552 -21.20 36.77 -29.60
CA LEU A 552 -21.03 37.60 -30.80
C LEU A 552 -21.76 38.96 -30.68
N GLY A 553 -20.99 40.05 -30.74
CA GLY A 553 -21.50 41.42 -30.68
C GLY A 553 -21.90 41.92 -29.27
N TYR A 554 -21.44 41.29 -28.19
CA TYR A 554 -21.59 41.85 -26.83
C TYR A 554 -20.57 42.96 -26.56
N ALA A 555 -20.97 44.04 -25.90
CA ALA A 555 -20.03 45.03 -25.37
C ALA A 555 -19.46 44.57 -24.03
N ILE A 556 -18.14 44.68 -23.86
CA ILE A 556 -17.42 44.33 -22.63
C ILE A 556 -17.14 45.62 -21.84
N ASP A 557 -17.54 45.64 -20.58
CA ASP A 557 -17.20 46.68 -19.60
C ASP A 557 -16.32 46.03 -18.53
N GLU A 558 -15.02 46.29 -18.60
CA GLU A 558 -13.99 45.67 -17.76
C GLU A 558 -14.06 46.15 -16.31
N ASN A 559 -14.67 47.31 -16.04
CA ASN A 559 -14.73 47.91 -14.71
C ASN A 559 -16.13 48.53 -14.48
N PRO A 560 -17.17 47.70 -14.29
CA PRO A 560 -18.53 48.18 -14.20
C PRO A 560 -18.76 49.04 -12.95
N ARG A 561 -19.09 50.32 -13.15
CA ARG A 561 -19.45 51.24 -12.07
C ARG A 561 -20.67 50.74 -11.30
N GLY A 562 -20.59 50.69 -9.97
CA GLY A 562 -21.69 50.27 -9.09
C GLY A 562 -21.67 48.79 -8.69
N VAL A 563 -20.59 48.05 -8.96
CA VAL A 563 -20.36 46.67 -8.50
C VAL A 563 -19.27 46.67 -7.43
N ASP A 564 -19.62 46.32 -6.19
CA ASP A 564 -18.71 46.31 -5.02
C ASP A 564 -18.00 44.95 -4.84
N VAL A 565 -17.57 44.35 -5.96
CA VAL A 565 -16.85 43.06 -5.97
C VAL A 565 -15.57 43.25 -6.79
N PRO A 566 -14.39 42.91 -6.24
CA PRO A 566 -13.13 43.02 -6.98
C PRO A 566 -13.14 42.11 -8.21
N TYR A 567 -12.37 42.49 -9.23
CA TYR A 567 -12.17 41.71 -10.45
C TYR A 567 -13.46 41.42 -11.26
N ALA A 568 -14.47 42.29 -11.13
CA ALA A 568 -15.72 42.16 -11.87
C ALA A 568 -15.61 42.67 -13.32
N PHE A 569 -16.40 42.09 -14.22
CA PHE A 569 -16.60 42.56 -15.59
C PHE A 569 -18.06 42.34 -16.03
N LYS A 570 -18.53 43.12 -17.02
CA LYS A 570 -19.93 43.11 -17.47
C LYS A 570 -20.02 42.94 -18.99
N LEU A 571 -20.89 42.03 -19.42
CA LEU A 571 -21.25 41.83 -20.82
C LEU A 571 -22.63 42.42 -21.09
N THR A 572 -22.75 43.29 -22.09
CA THR A 572 -24.00 43.98 -22.43
C THR A 572 -24.33 43.86 -23.92
N GLN A 573 -25.52 43.39 -24.25
CA GLN A 573 -26.05 43.43 -25.61
C GLN A 573 -27.55 43.74 -25.58
N SER A 574 -27.92 44.92 -26.08
CA SER A 574 -29.31 45.41 -26.04
C SER A 574 -29.92 45.35 -24.63
N ARG A 575 -30.83 44.42 -24.36
CA ARG A 575 -31.50 44.21 -23.06
C ARG A 575 -30.85 43.15 -22.17
N PHE A 576 -29.83 42.45 -22.67
CA PHE A 576 -29.15 41.38 -21.95
C PHE A 576 -27.92 41.95 -21.26
N ILE A 577 -27.88 41.83 -19.94
CA ILE A 577 -26.78 42.28 -19.09
C ILE A 577 -26.35 41.10 -18.22
N TYR A 578 -25.08 40.73 -18.31
CA TYR A 578 -24.47 39.69 -17.49
C TYR A 578 -23.30 40.29 -16.73
N VAL A 579 -23.25 40.10 -15.42
CA VAL A 579 -22.14 40.57 -14.58
C VAL A 579 -21.43 39.37 -13.99
N PHE A 580 -20.11 39.35 -14.14
CA PHE A 580 -19.23 38.29 -13.67
C PHE A 580 -18.16 38.86 -12.74
N ALA A 581 -17.60 38.01 -11.88
CA ALA A 581 -16.40 38.30 -11.10
C ALA A 581 -15.53 37.04 -10.96
N THR A 582 -14.23 37.23 -10.81
CA THR A 582 -13.22 36.17 -10.68
C THR A 582 -12.57 36.19 -9.29
N ASP A 583 -11.85 35.12 -8.96
CA ASP A 583 -11.14 35.00 -7.68
C ASP A 583 -9.79 35.77 -7.70
N SER A 584 -9.26 36.10 -8.88
CA SER A 584 -8.03 36.89 -9.06
C SER A 584 -8.06 37.80 -10.30
N GLU A 585 -7.16 38.79 -10.33
CA GLU A 585 -7.00 39.71 -11.49
C GLU A 585 -6.43 38.96 -12.70
N GLU A 586 -5.51 38.01 -12.50
CA GLU A 586 -4.96 37.19 -13.60
C GLU A 586 -6.08 36.36 -14.25
N GLN A 587 -6.97 35.80 -13.44
CA GLN A 587 -8.11 35.05 -13.93
C GLN A 587 -9.06 35.95 -14.72
N LYS A 588 -9.30 37.20 -14.26
CA LYS A 588 -10.09 38.21 -14.98
C LYS A 588 -9.49 38.50 -16.35
N GLN A 589 -8.19 38.78 -16.41
CA GLN A 589 -7.50 39.13 -17.65
C GLN A 589 -7.58 38.00 -18.70
N ARG A 590 -7.41 36.74 -18.26
CA ARG A 590 -7.57 35.56 -19.14
C ARG A 590 -8.97 35.45 -19.71
N TRP A 591 -10.00 35.61 -18.87
CA TRP A 591 -11.39 35.60 -19.33
C TRP A 591 -11.69 36.76 -20.29
N LEU A 592 -11.24 37.98 -19.98
CA LEU A 592 -11.44 39.14 -20.84
C LEU A 592 -10.77 38.97 -22.20
N HIS A 593 -9.54 38.47 -22.23
CA HIS A 593 -8.81 38.22 -23.48
C HIS A 593 -9.59 37.28 -24.41
N ILE A 594 -9.98 36.11 -23.91
CA ILE A 594 -10.71 35.10 -24.70
C ILE A 594 -12.11 35.59 -25.09
N ILE A 595 -12.84 36.24 -24.19
CA ILE A 595 -14.18 36.77 -24.50
C ILE A 595 -14.10 37.90 -25.54
N ASN A 596 -13.07 38.75 -25.50
CA ASN A 596 -12.89 39.83 -26.47
C ASN A 596 -12.68 39.29 -27.89
N MET A 597 -11.94 38.19 -28.04
CA MET A 597 -11.82 37.49 -29.33
C MET A 597 -13.18 36.93 -29.79
N ALA A 598 -13.88 36.22 -28.89
CA ALA A 598 -15.19 35.60 -29.19
C ALA A 598 -16.26 36.64 -29.57
N VAL A 599 -16.29 37.80 -28.90
CA VAL A 599 -17.22 38.90 -29.22
C VAL A 599 -17.02 39.41 -30.65
N LYS A 600 -15.79 39.41 -31.15
CA LYS A 600 -15.40 39.86 -32.49
C LYS A 600 -15.55 38.78 -33.57
N GLY A 601 -15.87 37.55 -33.19
CA GLY A 601 -15.92 36.42 -34.11
C GLY A 601 -14.55 35.81 -34.42
N GLU A 602 -13.53 36.10 -33.61
CA GLU A 602 -12.17 35.56 -33.73
C GLU A 602 -12.02 34.29 -32.88
N THR A 603 -11.30 33.28 -33.38
CA THR A 603 -10.99 32.04 -32.64
C THR A 603 -9.54 32.04 -32.21
N ALA A 604 -9.25 31.71 -30.94
CA ALA A 604 -7.88 31.60 -30.44
C ALA A 604 -7.07 30.56 -31.23
N THR A 605 -5.90 30.94 -31.77
CA THR A 605 -4.98 30.04 -32.47
C THR A 605 -3.98 29.40 -31.49
N GLU A 606 -3.35 28.28 -31.87
CA GLU A 606 -2.31 27.61 -31.06
C GLU A 606 -1.15 28.55 -30.68
N MET A 607 -0.90 29.59 -31.49
CA MET A 607 0.12 30.63 -31.24
C MET A 607 -0.27 31.59 -30.11
N ASP A 608 -1.56 31.94 -30.00
CA ASP A 608 -2.07 32.86 -28.95
C ASP A 608 -2.03 32.21 -27.56
N LEU A 609 -2.19 30.88 -27.50
CA LEU A 609 -2.10 30.10 -26.26
C LEU A 609 -0.65 29.88 -25.78
N LEU A 610 0.33 29.99 -26.68
CA LEU A 610 1.77 29.82 -26.38
C LEU A 610 2.45 31.12 -25.89
N ASP A 611 1.95 32.29 -26.26
CA ASP A 611 2.51 33.57 -25.81
C ASP A 611 2.22 33.86 -24.32
N GLU A 612 1.13 33.30 -23.74
CA GLU A 612 0.91 33.30 -22.27
C GLU A 612 1.95 32.45 -21.53
N ALA A 613 2.46 31.37 -22.13
CA ALA A 613 3.51 30.54 -21.52
C ALA A 613 4.88 31.24 -21.56
N LYS A 614 5.15 32.06 -22.59
CA LYS A 614 6.41 32.82 -22.72
C LYS A 614 6.45 34.05 -21.83
N SER A 615 5.32 34.73 -21.61
CA SER A 615 5.20 35.84 -20.65
C SER A 615 5.63 35.45 -19.22
N LYS A 616 5.40 34.19 -18.82
CA LYS A 616 5.80 33.65 -17.51
C LYS A 616 7.31 33.45 -17.35
N ASN A 617 8.05 33.16 -18.43
CA ASN A 617 9.50 32.96 -18.35
C ASN A 617 10.30 34.26 -18.40
N GLN A 618 9.70 35.38 -18.81
CA GLN A 618 10.42 36.65 -18.89
C GLN A 618 10.47 37.39 -17.54
N CYS A 619 9.51 37.13 -16.63
CA CYS A 619 9.46 37.78 -15.31
C CYS A 619 10.44 37.13 -14.29
N TYR A 620 10.60 35.80 -14.32
CA TYR A 620 11.57 35.09 -13.47
C TYR A 620 13.03 35.39 -13.81
N ILE A 621 13.33 35.69 -15.08
CA ILE A 621 14.70 35.99 -15.52
C ILE A 621 15.11 37.40 -15.09
N THR A 622 14.19 38.37 -15.08
CA THR A 622 14.49 39.75 -14.65
C THR A 622 14.70 39.90 -13.14
N GLU A 623 13.95 39.17 -12.30
CA GLU A 623 14.11 39.21 -10.84
C GLU A 623 15.38 38.48 -10.37
N THR A 624 15.75 37.39 -11.05
CA THR A 624 16.97 36.63 -10.72
C THR A 624 18.23 37.38 -11.16
N LEU A 625 18.20 38.12 -12.29
CA LEU A 625 19.34 38.94 -12.74
C LEU A 625 19.54 40.22 -11.92
N HIS A 626 18.46 40.85 -11.42
CA HIS A 626 18.60 42.02 -10.53
C HIS A 626 19.24 41.61 -9.19
N ASN A 627 18.77 40.52 -8.58
CA ASN A 627 19.31 40.04 -7.30
C ASN A 627 20.73 39.45 -7.41
N PHE A 628 21.17 39.04 -8.60
CA PHE A 628 22.53 38.53 -8.83
C PHE A 628 23.54 39.65 -9.11
N LEU A 629 23.10 40.80 -9.65
CA LEU A 629 23.98 41.93 -9.95
C LEU A 629 24.20 42.88 -8.75
N ASP A 630 23.23 42.98 -7.85
CA ASP A 630 23.36 43.80 -6.61
C ASP A 630 24.27 43.15 -5.54
N GLY A 631 24.70 41.90 -5.75
CA GLY A 631 25.61 41.17 -4.84
C GLY A 631 27.07 41.08 -5.28
N ILE A 632 27.46 41.61 -6.46
CA ILE A 632 28.79 41.39 -7.06
C ILE A 632 29.43 42.69 -7.62
N ILE A 633 29.20 43.85 -6.99
CA ILE A 633 30.08 45.01 -7.20
C ILE A 633 30.36 45.61 -5.80
N PRO A 634 31.63 45.81 -5.42
CA PRO A 634 32.09 45.83 -4.02
C PRO A 634 31.62 47.00 -3.18
#